data_AF-A0A7Y2EI82-F1
#
_entry.id   AF-A0A7Y2EI82-F1
#
_cell.length_a   1.000
_cell.length_b   1.000
_cell.length_c   1.000
_cell.angle_alpha   90.00
_cell.angle_beta   90.00
_cell.angle_gamma   90.00
#
_symmetry.space_group_name_H-M   'P 1'
#
loop_
_entity.id
_entity.type
_entity.pdbx_description
1 polymer ?
#
loop_
_entity_poly.entity_id
_entity_poly.type
_entity_poly.pdbx_seq_one_letter_code
_entity_poly.pdbx_strand_id
1 'polypeptide(L)'
;MKTHATFKVVSLLVIFSFFNLQSQNDVEQYNANGLSTNIFNTNSGKITIYLPMHSDGERIAGSIKLEPGGKSAIQQERNLSKLKNHKLVFGINTISASSSVFAMQSSGLVNNPIKLLNDKGRSVMDSYTIKMRDKPAKPESTVIPTYFVSGESASILSNCDGNMSDNAVQINDQEAQLLAESESELFFRVPNNLSGSSDFHFTNATETITTGVHVLGLQLSAGNLNLMKGQSTNLSIGVTGLQGLEDNVPMTISNNSPSNITLSGGNFQEIMINPSTDAAGGTYQTSRTIQAIRSGGFEISVNIVPPEYTTTSSQDELLCNCYLNGESHLISPEACTELGGNCSEDTTDDDTVDTEDESPSSFDCELPEEVSENDDYVLLQIDDFHLDDCVAVNFSIRPFDEEEWETLGQDNTPEDGLNFNWNPPLGYDGTNEILVQVVNKNDVISDQTQYVYLNVTPAHLNDANLNVSYSVSEDAIKRALDRARATGDNIKKQDSIIAELRRKYWDAVESKDENEDAKNELVGIDKILDEIPKAYKDSLKAIVDSLSSLRKQLPAKIDKAALQKAVDDAQKRLDDCKKRLAELKKEQADLEAERDRLKQEIDDTLEEIDELFTSNGWTGGYGYHSDGTPWFGYVGDENANTDLDQRWELKNKLRKLKKPYKKALRRLEKLPQEIADAEKECDELEKALEKAKEAAEKGDQYLAAEVEAEDICRQIKSLLGPIWRWCVKNPGDCSFKEKLRKLLGECPKDQAAVEDFWDDFDDIVKAKKEQEESYSDAAEADQDTIDDIENDISTAEEQKKKLKEQQDREYAEAERLRKKRAQELEDARQRKRDAEARAREEEKRNQPTPAPILDDPIDPSDDQLKFQAQIFIFKRLYRDYLIDYGPCHCKTKAMAFANNTNSIVTDLIGRIGVGVAFAPLEAFPGVSLAGRLGIGAVKALA
;
A
#
# COMPACT_ATOMS: atom_id res chain seq x y z
N MET A 1 -12.50 12.17 -52.99
CA MET A 1 -12.39 10.79 -52.45
C MET A 1 -11.48 10.89 -51.23
N LYS A 2 -11.84 10.37 -50.04
CA LYS A 2 -11.55 9.00 -49.58
C LYS A 2 -10.07 8.59 -49.82
N THR A 3 -9.26 8.23 -48.82
CA THR A 3 -9.58 7.91 -47.40
C THR A 3 -8.35 7.94 -46.48
N HIS A 4 -8.59 8.16 -45.18
CA HIS A 4 -7.81 7.75 -43.98
C HIS A 4 -6.28 7.95 -43.90
N ALA A 5 -5.88 8.65 -42.83
CA ALA A 5 -4.77 8.25 -41.95
C ALA A 5 -5.26 8.32 -40.48
N THR A 6 -4.63 7.57 -39.57
CA THR A 6 -4.98 7.45 -38.13
C THR A 6 -3.75 7.09 -37.30
N PHE A 7 -3.85 7.17 -35.96
CA PHE A 7 -2.77 7.06 -34.95
C PHE A 7 -1.92 8.36 -34.84
N LYS A 8 -1.35 8.74 -33.69
CA LYS A 8 -1.29 8.16 -32.31
C LYS A 8 -1.09 9.30 -31.29
N VAL A 9 -1.57 9.18 -30.04
CA VAL A 9 -1.22 10.09 -28.91
C VAL A 9 -1.27 9.32 -27.58
N VAL A 10 -0.21 9.45 -26.77
CA VAL A 10 -0.02 9.14 -25.33
C VAL A 10 1.16 10.04 -24.94
N SER A 11 1.05 10.97 -23.98
CA SER A 11 1.00 10.77 -22.51
C SER A 11 0.19 11.90 -21.79
N LEU A 12 0.49 12.48 -20.60
CA LEU A 12 1.18 11.99 -19.37
C LEU A 12 0.26 12.20 -18.12
N LEU A 13 0.65 12.91 -17.04
CA LEU A 13 -0.11 13.06 -15.76
C LEU A 13 -0.86 14.42 -15.55
N VAL A 14 -0.68 15.32 -14.55
CA VAL A 14 0.39 15.65 -13.54
C VAL A 14 -0.21 16.07 -12.14
N ILE A 15 0.64 16.41 -11.17
CA ILE A 15 0.49 16.67 -9.70
C ILE A 15 -0.10 18.10 -9.39
N PHE A 16 -1.05 18.33 -8.44
CA PHE A 16 -0.78 18.53 -6.99
C PHE A 16 -2.01 18.38 -6.03
N SER A 17 -1.83 17.55 -5.00
CA SER A 17 -2.53 17.41 -3.70
C SER A 17 -4.03 17.75 -3.50
N PHE A 18 -4.81 16.71 -3.18
CA PHE A 18 -5.73 16.71 -2.02
C PHE A 18 -5.77 15.31 -1.37
N PHE A 19 -5.85 15.25 -0.05
CA PHE A 19 -5.98 13.99 0.70
C PHE A 19 -7.43 13.45 0.61
N ASN A 20 -7.62 12.18 0.22
CA ASN A 20 -8.38 11.16 0.98
C ASN A 20 -8.53 9.82 0.22
N LEU A 21 -8.61 8.73 0.99
CA LEU A 21 -8.97 7.35 0.58
C LEU A 21 -8.30 6.81 -0.70
N GLN A 22 -6.98 6.61 -0.64
CA GLN A 22 -6.52 5.25 -0.95
C GLN A 22 -6.89 4.37 0.24
N SER A 23 -7.52 3.22 0.00
CA SER A 23 -7.59 2.14 0.99
C SER A 23 -6.27 1.38 0.96
N GLN A 24 -5.20 2.02 1.45
CA GLN A 24 -4.05 1.25 1.93
C GLN A 24 -4.53 0.41 3.12
N ASN A 25 -3.93 -0.77 3.33
CA ASN A 25 -4.27 -1.65 4.45
C ASN A 25 -3.65 -1.06 5.73
N ASP A 26 -4.28 0.01 6.23
CA ASP A 26 -3.78 0.85 7.31
C ASP A 26 -4.35 0.43 8.67
N VAL A 27 -3.52 0.56 9.70
CA VAL A 27 -3.81 0.13 11.08
C VAL A 27 -3.88 1.36 11.98
N GLU A 28 -5.08 1.90 12.17
CA GLU A 28 -5.28 2.96 13.17
C GLU A 28 -5.21 2.35 14.57
N GLN A 29 -4.47 2.96 15.49
CA GLN A 29 -4.46 2.54 16.89
C GLN A 29 -4.71 3.72 17.84
N TYR A 30 -5.58 3.51 18.81
CA TYR A 30 -5.92 4.49 19.86
C TYR A 30 -5.87 3.82 21.23
N ASN A 31 -5.17 4.44 22.19
CA ASN A 31 -5.14 4.01 23.58
C ASN A 31 -5.70 5.15 24.44
N ALA A 32 -6.86 4.95 25.06
CA ALA A 32 -7.58 6.00 25.81
C ALA A 32 -8.21 5.42 27.08
N ASN A 33 -8.01 6.10 28.22
CA ASN A 33 -8.61 5.76 29.53
C ASN A 33 -8.43 4.27 29.97
N GLY A 34 -7.36 3.60 29.54
CA GLY A 34 -7.14 2.17 29.80
C GLY A 34 -7.68 1.21 28.73
N LEU A 35 -8.41 1.69 27.73
CA LEU A 35 -8.91 0.90 26.60
C LEU A 35 -7.97 1.04 25.39
N SER A 36 -7.48 -0.09 24.88
CA SER A 36 -6.79 -0.18 23.59
C SER A 36 -7.79 -0.50 22.48
N THR A 37 -7.86 0.36 21.48
CA THR A 37 -8.70 0.21 20.29
C THR A 37 -7.78 0.04 19.08
N ASN A 38 -7.82 -1.15 18.48
CA ASN A 38 -7.01 -1.49 17.30
C ASN A 38 -7.94 -1.63 16.11
N ILE A 39 -7.63 -0.94 15.01
CA ILE A 39 -8.49 -0.82 13.84
C ILE A 39 -7.71 -1.28 12.62
N PHE A 40 -8.30 -2.21 11.87
CA PHE A 40 -7.72 -2.74 10.64
C PHE A 40 -8.60 -2.35 9.46
N ASN A 41 -8.10 -1.50 8.58
CA ASN A 41 -8.83 -1.05 7.39
C ASN A 41 -8.57 -1.99 6.22
N THR A 42 -9.48 -2.94 5.97
CA THR A 42 -9.37 -3.88 4.84
C THR A 42 -10.11 -3.36 3.60
N ASN A 43 -9.75 -3.86 2.42
CA ASN A 43 -10.54 -3.73 1.18
C ASN A 43 -12.02 -4.21 1.30
N SER A 44 -12.39 -4.94 2.37
CA SER A 44 -13.77 -5.36 2.66
C SER A 44 -14.45 -4.51 3.74
N GLY A 45 -13.78 -3.52 4.33
CA GLY A 45 -14.27 -2.73 5.45
C GLY A 45 -13.39 -2.83 6.70
N LYS A 46 -13.87 -2.25 7.79
CA LYS A 46 -13.11 -2.00 9.02
C LYS A 46 -13.37 -3.10 10.06
N ILE A 47 -12.31 -3.57 10.69
CA ILE A 47 -12.35 -4.49 11.84
C ILE A 47 -11.81 -3.72 13.04
N THR A 48 -12.66 -3.46 14.03
CA THR A 48 -12.25 -2.80 15.28
C THR A 48 -12.21 -3.82 16.41
N ILE A 49 -11.09 -3.88 17.11
CA ILE A 49 -10.85 -4.73 18.28
C ILE A 49 -10.73 -3.83 19.51
N TYR A 50 -11.44 -4.18 20.57
CA TYR A 50 -11.36 -3.53 21.88
C TYR A 50 -10.67 -4.48 22.88
N LEU A 51 -9.63 -4.00 23.55
CA LEU A 51 -8.82 -4.74 24.52
C LEU A 51 -8.54 -3.86 25.75
N PRO A 52 -8.50 -4.43 26.97
CA PRO A 52 -8.11 -3.68 28.15
C PRO A 52 -6.58 -3.53 28.20
N MET A 53 -6.08 -2.45 28.78
CA MET A 53 -4.74 -2.46 29.39
C MET A 53 -4.73 -3.46 30.54
N HIS A 54 -3.66 -4.25 30.63
CA HIS A 54 -3.56 -5.40 31.51
C HIS A 54 -2.11 -5.64 31.91
N SER A 55 -1.89 -6.60 32.81
CA SER A 55 -0.58 -7.16 33.11
C SER A 55 -0.40 -8.55 32.50
N ASP A 56 0.85 -9.03 32.39
CA ASP A 56 1.15 -10.37 31.90
C ASP A 56 0.58 -11.48 32.82
N GLY A 57 -0.01 -12.52 32.23
CA GLY A 57 -0.68 -13.61 32.94
C GLY A 57 -2.01 -13.26 33.61
N GLU A 58 -2.62 -12.13 33.25
CA GLU A 58 -3.99 -11.74 33.63
C GLU A 58 -5.01 -12.34 32.64
N ARG A 59 -6.16 -12.76 33.16
CA ARG A 59 -7.26 -13.19 32.30
C ARG A 59 -8.03 -11.97 31.78
N ILE A 60 -8.12 -11.84 30.45
CA ILE A 60 -8.76 -10.70 29.80
C ILE A 60 -9.83 -11.13 28.78
N ALA A 61 -10.82 -10.27 28.58
CA ALA A 61 -11.80 -10.38 27.51
C ALA A 61 -11.87 -9.08 26.68
N GLY A 62 -12.26 -9.24 25.42
CA GLY A 62 -12.32 -8.17 24.43
C GLY A 62 -13.42 -8.42 23.40
N SER A 63 -13.76 -7.39 22.62
CA SER A 63 -14.82 -7.45 21.61
C SER A 63 -14.34 -7.06 20.22
N ILE A 64 -15.05 -7.55 19.21
CA ILE A 64 -14.75 -7.34 17.78
C ILE A 64 -15.99 -6.77 17.10
N LYS A 65 -15.82 -5.62 16.44
CA LYS A 65 -16.83 -4.94 15.65
C LYS A 65 -16.43 -4.99 14.17
N LEU A 66 -17.32 -5.52 13.33
CA LEU A 66 -17.12 -5.60 11.87
C LEU A 66 -17.99 -4.55 11.17
N GLU A 67 -17.37 -3.67 10.39
CA GLU A 67 -18.06 -2.62 9.63
C GLU A 67 -17.82 -2.80 8.13
N PRO A 68 -18.71 -3.53 7.41
CA PRO A 68 -18.49 -3.91 6.02
C PRO A 68 -18.56 -2.71 5.09
N GLY A 69 -17.52 -2.54 4.26
CA GLY A 69 -17.47 -1.51 3.24
C GLY A 69 -18.42 -1.79 2.07
N GLY A 70 -18.72 -0.75 1.29
CA GLY A 70 -19.49 -0.87 0.04
C GLY A 70 -20.71 0.05 -0.02
N LYS A 71 -21.12 0.39 -1.24
CA LYS A 71 -22.21 1.36 -1.53
C LYS A 71 -23.60 0.71 -1.61
N SER A 72 -23.70 -0.61 -1.52
CA SER A 72 -24.97 -1.35 -1.59
C SER A 72 -25.04 -2.48 -0.58
N ALA A 73 -26.23 -2.83 -0.11
CA ALA A 73 -26.44 -3.90 0.86
C ALA A 73 -25.90 -5.28 0.37
N ILE A 74 -25.95 -5.55 -0.94
CA ILE A 74 -25.41 -6.79 -1.52
C ILE A 74 -23.87 -6.80 -1.44
N GLN A 75 -23.22 -5.65 -1.69
CA GLN A 75 -21.78 -5.52 -1.53
C GLN A 75 -21.39 -5.63 -0.05
N GLN A 76 -22.14 -4.99 0.85
CA GLN A 76 -21.91 -5.04 2.30
C GLN A 76 -22.08 -6.46 2.86
N GLU A 77 -23.07 -7.25 2.43
CA GLU A 77 -23.23 -8.64 2.90
C GLU A 77 -22.11 -9.57 2.39
N ARG A 78 -21.68 -9.40 1.13
CA ARG A 78 -20.50 -10.11 0.59
C ARG A 78 -19.22 -9.74 1.35
N ASN A 79 -19.05 -8.45 1.63
CA ASN A 79 -17.89 -7.93 2.35
C ASN A 79 -17.90 -8.34 3.82
N LEU A 80 -19.05 -8.34 4.49
CA LEU A 80 -19.22 -8.89 5.84
C LEU A 80 -18.86 -10.38 5.89
N SER A 81 -19.20 -11.12 4.83
CA SER A 81 -18.79 -12.53 4.69
C SER A 81 -17.27 -12.67 4.53
N LYS A 82 -16.60 -11.78 3.78
CA LYS A 82 -15.12 -11.71 3.72
C LYS A 82 -14.52 -11.35 5.08
N LEU A 83 -15.03 -10.34 5.77
CA LEU A 83 -14.55 -9.91 7.10
C LEU A 83 -14.63 -11.06 8.12
N LYS A 84 -15.77 -11.77 8.20
CA LYS A 84 -15.98 -12.91 9.12
C LYS A 84 -14.99 -14.07 8.93
N ASN A 85 -14.40 -14.21 7.74
CA ASN A 85 -13.42 -15.28 7.46
C ASN A 85 -12.00 -14.95 7.95
N HIS A 86 -11.73 -13.72 8.37
CA HIS A 86 -10.43 -13.34 8.93
C HIS A 86 -10.22 -13.93 10.33
N LYS A 87 -8.96 -14.04 10.73
CA LYS A 87 -8.54 -14.48 12.06
C LYS A 87 -7.58 -13.48 12.66
N LEU A 88 -7.61 -13.34 13.96
CA LEU A 88 -6.74 -12.47 14.74
C LEU A 88 -5.81 -13.36 15.56
N VAL A 89 -4.52 -13.11 15.48
CA VAL A 89 -3.49 -13.81 16.26
C VAL A 89 -3.00 -12.85 17.35
N PHE A 90 -3.02 -13.35 18.58
CA PHE A 90 -2.68 -12.65 19.81
C PHE A 90 -1.66 -13.49 20.58
N GLY A 91 -0.38 -13.33 20.22
CA GLY A 91 0.68 -14.26 20.61
C GLY A 91 0.34 -15.70 20.15
N ILE A 92 0.20 -16.62 21.10
CA ILE A 92 -0.19 -18.02 20.82
C ILE A 92 -1.70 -18.23 20.56
N ASN A 93 -2.54 -17.24 20.85
CA ASN A 93 -4.00 -17.36 20.74
C ASN A 93 -4.47 -17.01 19.32
N THR A 94 -5.39 -17.79 18.74
CA THR A 94 -6.04 -17.46 17.45
C THR A 94 -7.55 -17.36 17.63
N ILE A 95 -8.12 -16.20 17.32
CA ILE A 95 -9.54 -15.87 17.46
C ILE A 95 -10.13 -15.58 16.08
N SER A 96 -11.35 -16.02 15.80
CA SER A 96 -12.04 -15.66 14.55
C SER A 96 -12.58 -14.23 14.63
N ALA A 97 -12.42 -13.44 13.56
CA ALA A 97 -13.06 -12.13 13.45
C ALA A 97 -14.60 -12.21 13.46
N SER A 98 -15.19 -13.40 13.25
CA SER A 98 -16.63 -13.64 13.42
C SER A 98 -17.10 -13.70 14.89
N SER A 99 -16.19 -13.81 15.86
CA SER A 99 -16.50 -13.80 17.29
C SER A 99 -16.72 -12.37 17.78
N SER A 100 -17.95 -11.97 18.15
CA SER A 100 -18.21 -10.62 18.64
C SER A 100 -17.54 -10.29 19.98
N VAL A 101 -17.27 -11.33 20.79
CA VAL A 101 -16.56 -11.27 22.08
C VAL A 101 -15.63 -12.48 22.18
N PHE A 102 -14.49 -12.33 22.83
CA PHE A 102 -13.52 -13.39 23.14
C PHE A 102 -12.91 -13.20 24.52
N ALA A 103 -12.31 -14.26 25.08
CA ALA A 103 -11.53 -14.21 26.31
C ALA A 103 -10.27 -15.06 26.18
N MET A 104 -9.14 -14.58 26.71
CA MET A 104 -7.84 -15.22 26.64
C MET A 104 -6.98 -14.93 27.88
N GLN A 105 -5.85 -15.63 28.01
CA GLN A 105 -4.79 -15.25 28.94
C GLN A 105 -3.87 -14.24 28.26
N SER A 106 -3.45 -13.19 28.97
CA SER A 106 -2.55 -12.16 28.43
C SER A 106 -1.08 -12.60 28.31
N SER A 107 -0.73 -13.79 28.81
CA SER A 107 0.62 -14.35 28.72
C SER A 107 1.18 -14.31 27.30
N GLY A 108 2.20 -13.47 27.10
CA GLY A 108 2.82 -13.30 25.78
C GLY A 108 2.06 -12.41 24.80
N LEU A 109 1.12 -11.57 25.24
CA LEU A 109 0.66 -10.41 24.46
C LEU A 109 1.67 -9.26 24.52
N VAL A 110 2.50 -9.22 25.57
CA VAL A 110 3.62 -8.29 25.70
C VAL A 110 4.56 -8.46 24.51
N ASN A 111 4.86 -7.34 23.84
CA ASN A 111 5.73 -7.23 22.66
C ASN A 111 5.32 -8.04 21.41
N ASN A 112 4.20 -8.77 21.41
CA ASN A 112 3.72 -9.50 20.24
C ASN A 112 2.64 -8.70 19.50
N PRO A 113 2.77 -8.47 18.18
CA PRO A 113 1.76 -7.74 17.42
C PRO A 113 0.45 -8.53 17.28
N ILE A 114 -0.66 -7.81 17.20
CA ILE A 114 -1.96 -8.36 16.84
C ILE A 114 -1.97 -8.55 15.32
N LYS A 115 -1.83 -9.78 14.83
CA LYS A 115 -1.78 -10.08 13.38
C LYS A 115 -3.17 -10.41 12.82
N LEU A 116 -3.57 -9.75 11.74
CA LEU A 116 -4.82 -10.01 11.02
C LEU A 116 -4.55 -10.96 9.84
N LEU A 117 -4.92 -12.23 10.00
CA LEU A 117 -4.83 -13.24 8.95
C LEU A 117 -6.08 -13.26 8.07
N ASN A 118 -5.90 -13.49 6.77
CA ASN A 118 -6.98 -13.79 5.83
C ASN A 118 -7.46 -15.25 5.91
N ASP A 119 -8.43 -15.59 5.05
CA ASP A 119 -9.01 -16.93 4.90
C ASP A 119 -7.96 -18.00 4.55
N LYS A 120 -6.93 -17.63 3.78
CA LYS A 120 -5.76 -18.46 3.42
C LYS A 120 -4.71 -18.56 4.54
N GLY A 121 -4.89 -17.87 5.67
CA GLY A 121 -3.98 -17.89 6.81
C GLY A 121 -2.71 -17.05 6.66
N ARG A 122 -2.59 -16.23 5.62
CA ARG A 122 -1.48 -15.25 5.49
C ARG A 122 -1.84 -14.00 6.27
N SER A 123 -0.87 -13.34 6.94
CA SER A 123 -1.13 -12.01 7.51
C SER A 123 -1.37 -10.99 6.40
N VAL A 124 -2.17 -9.98 6.73
CA VAL A 124 -2.56 -8.87 5.85
C VAL A 124 -2.14 -7.52 6.45
N MET A 125 -2.11 -7.45 7.79
CA MET A 125 -1.81 -6.29 8.62
C MET A 125 -1.43 -6.78 10.02
N ASP A 126 -0.48 -6.11 10.66
CA ASP A 126 -0.03 -6.38 12.03
C ASP A 126 -0.13 -5.08 12.85
N SER A 127 -0.57 -5.13 14.12
CA SER A 127 -0.68 -3.96 15.01
C SER A 127 0.25 -4.06 16.22
N TYR A 128 1.08 -3.04 16.44
CA TYR A 128 2.08 -2.99 17.52
C TYR A 128 1.74 -1.93 18.57
N THR A 129 1.06 -2.35 19.64
CA THR A 129 1.40 -2.05 21.05
C THR A 129 0.24 -2.41 21.95
N ILE A 130 0.49 -3.21 22.99
CA ILE A 130 -0.30 -3.09 24.22
C ILE A 130 0.69 -2.69 25.30
N LYS A 131 0.72 -1.39 25.65
CA LYS A 131 1.52 -0.92 26.78
C LYS A 131 0.94 -1.58 28.04
N MET A 132 1.75 -2.37 28.73
CA MET A 132 1.33 -2.93 30.02
C MET A 132 1.10 -1.79 31.03
N ARG A 133 0.15 -2.01 31.93
CA ARG A 133 0.05 -1.27 33.19
C ARG A 133 0.74 -2.11 34.26
N ASP A 134 1.54 -1.48 35.13
CA ASP A 134 1.99 -2.12 36.37
C ASP A 134 0.77 -2.65 37.13
N LYS A 135 0.84 -3.88 37.64
CA LYS A 135 -0.35 -4.64 38.01
C LYS A 135 -1.19 -3.87 39.05
N PRO A 136 -2.38 -3.34 38.67
CA PRO A 136 -3.23 -2.65 39.62
C PRO A 136 -3.66 -3.66 40.69
N ALA A 137 -3.62 -3.24 41.95
CA ALA A 137 -4.17 -4.04 43.04
C ALA A 137 -5.65 -4.27 42.74
N LYS A 138 -6.09 -5.55 42.78
CA LYS A 138 -7.48 -5.90 42.47
C LYS A 138 -8.40 -5.15 43.45
N PRO A 139 -9.37 -4.34 42.97
CA PRO A 139 -10.12 -3.45 43.85
C PRO A 139 -10.99 -4.25 44.83
N GLU A 140 -10.93 -3.91 46.13
CA GLU A 140 -11.73 -4.55 47.18
C GLU A 140 -13.24 -4.25 47.05
N SER A 141 -13.59 -3.18 46.31
CA SER A 141 -14.95 -2.74 46.03
C SER A 141 -15.01 -2.04 44.67
N THR A 142 -16.07 -2.25 43.91
CA THR A 142 -16.29 -1.57 42.62
C THR A 142 -16.34 -0.04 42.78
N VAL A 143 -15.63 0.69 41.91
CA VAL A 143 -15.56 2.16 41.88
C VAL A 143 -16.14 2.67 40.57
N ILE A 144 -17.13 3.56 40.67
CA ILE A 144 -17.92 4.09 39.56
C ILE A 144 -17.65 5.60 39.43
N PRO A 145 -17.19 6.11 38.28
CA PRO A 145 -16.99 7.54 38.05
C PRO A 145 -18.27 8.35 38.28
N THR A 146 -18.14 9.59 38.77
CA THR A 146 -19.28 10.48 39.04
C THR A 146 -20.01 10.93 37.77
N TYR A 147 -19.30 10.95 36.64
CA TYR A 147 -19.89 11.17 35.32
C TYR A 147 -19.26 10.35 34.19
N PHE A 148 -20.05 10.15 33.14
CA PHE A 148 -19.70 9.52 31.86
C PHE A 148 -20.06 10.45 30.69
N VAL A 149 -19.62 10.12 29.46
CA VAL A 149 -19.93 10.89 28.24
C VAL A 149 -20.79 10.04 27.29
N SER A 150 -21.95 10.56 26.87
CA SER A 150 -22.91 9.81 26.01
C SER A 150 -22.29 9.44 24.67
N GLY A 151 -22.31 8.14 24.36
CA GLY A 151 -21.80 7.62 23.10
C GLY A 151 -20.32 7.27 23.11
N GLU A 152 -19.56 7.62 24.15
CA GLU A 152 -18.14 7.29 24.29
C GLU A 152 -17.90 5.98 25.05
N SER A 153 -16.65 5.52 25.07
CA SER A 153 -16.19 4.45 25.96
C SER A 153 -15.94 4.98 27.38
N ALA A 154 -16.48 4.28 28.37
CA ALA A 154 -16.22 4.48 29.79
C ALA A 154 -15.69 3.18 30.42
N SER A 155 -15.14 3.28 31.63
CA SER A 155 -14.83 2.12 32.47
C SER A 155 -15.45 2.23 33.85
N ILE A 156 -15.41 1.13 34.60
CA ILE A 156 -15.51 1.06 36.06
C ILE A 156 -14.39 0.13 36.57
N LEU A 157 -13.81 0.43 37.74
CA LEU A 157 -12.95 -0.52 38.45
C LEU A 157 -13.84 -1.53 39.18
N SER A 158 -13.58 -2.83 39.04
CA SER A 158 -14.44 -3.90 39.57
C SER A 158 -13.64 -5.19 39.81
N ASN A 159 -14.13 -6.05 40.70
CA ASN A 159 -13.58 -7.39 40.95
C ASN A 159 -14.04 -8.40 39.88
N CYS A 160 -13.56 -8.22 38.66
CA CYS A 160 -13.92 -9.01 37.47
C CYS A 160 -13.08 -10.31 37.35
N ASP A 161 -13.39 -11.20 36.40
CA ASP A 161 -12.62 -12.44 36.16
C ASP A 161 -12.17 -12.63 34.69
N GLY A 162 -12.39 -11.65 33.82
CA GLY A 162 -12.08 -11.73 32.40
C GLY A 162 -13.12 -12.58 31.65
N ASN A 163 -14.40 -12.36 31.93
CA ASN A 163 -15.53 -13.02 31.27
C ASN A 163 -16.73 -12.09 31.07
N MET A 164 -16.72 -11.31 29.98
CA MET A 164 -17.80 -10.39 29.60
C MET A 164 -19.18 -11.04 29.34
N SER A 165 -19.33 -12.36 29.54
CA SER A 165 -20.59 -13.09 29.36
C SER A 165 -21.45 -13.23 30.62
N ASP A 166 -20.93 -12.92 31.81
CA ASP A 166 -21.73 -12.80 33.05
C ASP A 166 -21.82 -11.35 33.59
N ASN A 167 -21.10 -10.41 32.99
CA ASN A 167 -21.21 -8.98 33.24
C ASN A 167 -22.38 -8.34 32.49
N ALA A 168 -23.03 -7.35 33.10
CA ALA A 168 -24.05 -6.51 32.48
C ALA A 168 -24.04 -5.08 33.04
N VAL A 169 -24.15 -4.08 32.17
CA VAL A 169 -24.24 -2.66 32.52
C VAL A 169 -25.49 -2.05 31.87
N GLN A 170 -26.28 -1.30 32.64
CA GLN A 170 -27.46 -0.57 32.16
C GLN A 170 -27.47 0.86 32.72
N ILE A 171 -27.94 1.82 31.91
CA ILE A 171 -28.07 3.23 32.29
C ILE A 171 -29.46 3.71 31.88
N ASN A 172 -30.30 4.12 32.84
CA ASN A 172 -31.72 4.44 32.62
C ASN A 172 -32.47 3.33 31.83
N ASP A 173 -32.38 2.09 32.30
CA ASP A 173 -32.90 0.87 31.67
C ASP A 173 -32.34 0.55 30.26
N GLN A 174 -31.36 1.30 29.75
CA GLN A 174 -30.70 1.02 28.46
C GLN A 174 -29.42 0.21 28.66
N GLU A 175 -29.35 -0.96 28.03
CA GLU A 175 -28.17 -1.83 28.02
C GLU A 175 -26.98 -1.16 27.31
N ALA A 176 -25.84 -1.10 28.01
CA ALA A 176 -24.59 -0.56 27.49
C ALA A 176 -23.79 -1.67 26.79
N GLN A 177 -23.19 -1.38 25.64
CA GLN A 177 -22.37 -2.36 24.92
C GLN A 177 -21.05 -2.57 25.68
N LEU A 178 -20.83 -3.74 26.28
CA LEU A 178 -19.53 -4.09 26.83
C LEU A 178 -18.46 -4.16 25.73
N LEU A 179 -17.28 -3.61 25.99
CA LEU A 179 -16.19 -3.46 25.02
C LEU A 179 -14.98 -4.35 25.34
N ALA A 180 -14.56 -4.37 26.61
CA ALA A 180 -13.39 -5.11 27.09
C ALA A 180 -13.46 -5.31 28.61
N GLU A 181 -12.67 -6.23 29.16
CA GLU A 181 -12.63 -6.54 30.59
C GLU A 181 -11.28 -7.14 31.00
N SER A 182 -10.68 -6.65 32.07
CA SER A 182 -9.55 -7.28 32.79
C SER A 182 -10.02 -7.87 34.13
N GLU A 183 -9.12 -8.40 34.97
CA GLU A 183 -9.50 -8.82 36.32
C GLU A 183 -9.85 -7.63 37.24
N SER A 184 -9.56 -6.39 36.82
CA SER A 184 -9.63 -5.18 37.65
C SER A 184 -10.49 -4.04 37.08
N GLU A 185 -10.78 -4.04 35.77
CA GLU A 185 -11.46 -2.94 35.07
C GLU A 185 -12.39 -3.46 33.97
N LEU A 186 -13.65 -2.98 33.94
CA LEU A 186 -14.65 -3.30 32.92
C LEU A 186 -14.91 -2.07 32.04
N PHE A 187 -14.86 -2.25 30.72
CA PHE A 187 -15.06 -1.20 29.72
C PHE A 187 -16.36 -1.39 28.95
N PHE A 188 -17.11 -0.31 28.74
CA PHE A 188 -18.39 -0.32 28.02
C PHE A 188 -18.61 0.98 27.26
N ARG A 189 -19.49 0.94 26.24
CA ARG A 189 -19.95 2.13 25.51
C ARG A 189 -21.21 2.67 26.15
N VAL A 190 -21.18 3.94 26.57
CA VAL A 190 -22.32 4.66 27.13
C VAL A 190 -23.41 4.79 26.07
N PRO A 191 -24.69 4.47 26.35
CA PRO A 191 -25.76 4.57 25.36
C PRO A 191 -25.91 6.00 24.79
N ASN A 192 -26.10 6.08 23.48
CA ASN A 192 -26.23 7.36 22.77
C ASN A 192 -27.54 8.09 23.15
N ASN A 193 -27.48 9.43 23.18
CA ASN A 193 -28.61 10.33 23.45
C ASN A 193 -29.09 10.37 24.92
N LEU A 194 -28.29 9.85 25.86
CA LEU A 194 -28.49 10.08 27.29
C LEU A 194 -27.81 11.40 27.71
N SER A 195 -28.45 12.19 28.57
CA SER A 195 -27.75 13.24 29.33
C SER A 195 -28.51 13.65 30.60
N GLY A 196 -27.77 14.09 31.62
CA GLY A 196 -28.29 14.40 32.96
C GLY A 196 -28.04 13.28 33.97
N SER A 197 -28.52 13.52 35.19
CA SER A 197 -28.52 12.50 36.26
C SER A 197 -29.29 11.26 35.79
N SER A 198 -28.71 10.08 36.00
CA SER A 198 -29.12 8.80 35.42
C SER A 198 -28.88 7.66 36.42
N ASP A 199 -29.76 6.66 36.43
CA ASP A 199 -29.62 5.47 37.26
C ASP A 199 -28.70 4.44 36.57
N PHE A 200 -27.49 4.26 37.10
CA PHE A 200 -26.52 3.27 36.67
C PHE A 200 -26.71 1.96 37.42
N HIS A 201 -26.80 0.86 36.67
CA HIS A 201 -26.93 -0.50 37.18
C HIS A 201 -25.78 -1.35 36.62
N PHE A 202 -25.04 -2.02 37.49
CA PHE A 202 -23.99 -2.97 37.14
C PHE A 202 -24.23 -4.31 37.84
N THR A 203 -24.02 -5.41 37.12
CA THR A 203 -24.08 -6.78 37.64
C THR A 203 -22.86 -7.56 37.13
N ASN A 204 -22.24 -8.34 38.02
CA ASN A 204 -21.23 -9.34 37.69
C ASN A 204 -21.55 -10.66 38.42
N ALA A 205 -20.73 -11.70 38.24
CA ALA A 205 -20.91 -13.00 38.92
C ALA A 205 -20.93 -12.97 40.47
N THR A 206 -20.51 -11.86 41.11
CA THR A 206 -20.34 -11.74 42.57
C THR A 206 -21.21 -10.67 43.23
N GLU A 207 -21.55 -9.58 42.53
CA GLU A 207 -22.29 -8.44 43.09
C GLU A 207 -23.25 -7.77 42.10
N THR A 208 -24.09 -6.88 42.63
CA THR A 208 -25.04 -6.06 41.87
C THR A 208 -25.13 -4.69 42.53
N ILE A 209 -24.85 -3.64 41.76
CA ILE A 209 -24.76 -2.26 42.25
C ILE A 209 -25.73 -1.38 41.46
N THR A 210 -26.48 -0.55 42.19
CA THR A 210 -27.27 0.55 41.63
C THR A 210 -26.79 1.86 42.25
N THR A 211 -26.44 2.85 41.43
CA THR A 211 -26.07 4.20 41.89
C THR A 211 -26.53 5.27 40.90
N GLY A 212 -26.67 6.51 41.35
CA GLY A 212 -26.82 7.65 40.46
C GLY A 212 -25.48 8.06 39.87
N VAL A 213 -25.46 8.43 38.58
CA VAL A 213 -24.32 9.02 37.86
C VAL A 213 -24.81 10.18 36.99
N HIS A 214 -23.90 11.01 36.49
CA HIS A 214 -24.24 12.01 35.45
C HIS A 214 -23.78 11.52 34.07
N VAL A 215 -24.66 11.55 33.07
CA VAL A 215 -24.24 11.38 31.67
C VAL A 215 -24.13 12.77 31.02
N LEU A 216 -22.99 13.06 30.42
CA LEU A 216 -22.71 14.32 29.73
C LEU A 216 -22.94 14.17 28.23
N GLY A 217 -23.77 15.04 27.66
CA GLY A 217 -24.04 15.09 26.22
C GLY A 217 -23.19 16.16 25.54
N LEU A 218 -22.16 15.75 24.81
CA LEU A 218 -21.36 16.67 23.99
C LEU A 218 -22.07 16.97 22.65
N GLN A 219 -22.08 18.23 22.25
CA GLN A 219 -22.67 18.71 21.00
C GLN A 219 -21.66 19.59 20.27
N LEU A 220 -21.24 19.18 19.08
CA LEU A 220 -20.30 19.90 18.22
C LEU A 220 -20.98 20.30 16.92
N SER A 221 -20.83 21.56 16.50
CA SER A 221 -21.31 22.03 15.20
C SER A 221 -20.46 23.18 14.67
N ALA A 222 -20.34 23.28 13.35
CA ALA A 222 -19.68 24.40 12.67
C ALA A 222 -20.60 24.96 11.58
N GLY A 223 -20.61 26.28 11.39
CA GLY A 223 -21.50 26.94 10.42
C GLY A 223 -21.22 26.57 8.95
N ASN A 224 -20.04 26.01 8.66
CA ASN A 224 -19.64 25.45 7.37
C ASN A 224 -18.39 24.58 7.58
N LEU A 225 -18.30 23.42 6.91
CA LEU A 225 -17.18 22.48 7.01
C LEU A 225 -16.13 22.63 5.89
N ASN A 226 -16.45 23.33 4.80
CA ASN A 226 -15.52 23.58 3.69
C ASN A 226 -15.37 25.08 3.48
N LEU A 227 -14.17 25.61 3.74
CA LEU A 227 -13.89 27.05 3.74
C LEU A 227 -13.00 27.44 2.55
N MET A 228 -13.20 28.63 2.01
CA MET A 228 -12.24 29.26 1.09
C MET A 228 -11.15 29.97 1.89
N LYS A 229 -9.92 30.07 1.34
CA LYS A 229 -8.83 30.82 1.98
C LYS A 229 -9.27 32.25 2.37
N GLY A 230 -9.09 32.60 3.64
CA GLY A 230 -9.51 33.87 4.25
C GLY A 230 -10.92 33.87 4.82
N GLN A 231 -11.78 32.93 4.43
CA GLN A 231 -13.12 32.76 5.02
C GLN A 231 -13.00 32.37 6.50
N SER A 232 -14.02 32.72 7.28
CA SER A 232 -14.15 32.30 8.67
C SER A 232 -15.54 31.72 8.94
N THR A 233 -15.61 30.85 9.94
CA THR A 233 -16.87 30.26 10.44
C THR A 233 -16.78 30.14 11.97
N ASN A 234 -17.92 29.88 12.62
CA ASN A 234 -17.94 29.63 14.05
C ASN A 234 -18.16 28.14 14.33
N LEU A 235 -17.29 27.60 15.17
CA LEU A 235 -17.52 26.37 15.93
C LEU A 235 -18.39 26.71 17.15
N SER A 236 -19.40 25.89 17.40
CA SER A 236 -20.25 25.94 18.60
C SER A 236 -20.12 24.61 19.33
N ILE A 237 -19.78 24.67 20.61
CA ILE A 237 -19.52 23.54 21.50
C ILE A 237 -20.50 23.63 22.67
N GLY A 238 -21.35 22.63 22.83
CA GLY A 238 -22.29 22.50 23.94
C GLY A 238 -22.00 21.26 24.78
N VAL A 239 -22.09 21.39 26.10
CA VAL A 239 -22.02 20.25 27.03
C VAL A 239 -23.28 20.25 27.89
N THR A 240 -24.11 19.22 27.76
CA THR A 240 -25.38 19.06 28.50
C THR A 240 -25.25 18.01 29.61
N GLY A 241 -26.15 18.04 30.59
CA GLY A 241 -26.22 17.04 31.66
C GLY A 241 -25.53 17.43 32.97
N LEU A 242 -24.93 18.62 33.01
CA LEU A 242 -24.15 19.18 34.12
C LEU A 242 -25.01 19.58 35.35
N GLN A 243 -26.35 19.43 35.31
CA GLN A 243 -27.21 19.86 36.41
C GLN A 243 -27.08 18.92 37.61
N GLY A 244 -26.47 19.40 38.69
CA GLY A 244 -26.30 18.66 39.95
C GLY A 244 -24.96 17.93 40.08
N LEU A 245 -24.12 17.98 39.06
CA LEU A 245 -22.73 17.53 39.16
C LEU A 245 -21.92 18.54 39.99
N GLU A 246 -21.15 18.09 40.97
CA GLU A 246 -20.31 18.95 41.81
C GLU A 246 -18.86 19.05 41.30
N ASP A 247 -18.37 18.02 40.60
CA ASP A 247 -17.01 17.96 40.06
C ASP A 247 -16.81 18.91 38.87
N ASN A 248 -15.59 19.45 38.74
CA ASN A 248 -15.20 20.19 37.53
C ASN A 248 -15.00 19.20 36.36
N VAL A 249 -15.40 19.62 35.16
CA VAL A 249 -15.33 18.81 33.95
C VAL A 249 -14.23 19.35 33.02
N PRO A 250 -13.05 18.70 32.93
CA PRO A 250 -12.04 19.03 31.92
C PRO A 250 -12.53 18.69 30.50
N MET A 251 -12.46 19.68 29.61
CA MET A 251 -12.74 19.56 28.20
C MET A 251 -11.55 20.07 27.38
N THR A 252 -11.06 19.28 26.43
CA THR A 252 -9.98 19.68 25.51
C THR A 252 -10.52 19.88 24.09
N ILE A 253 -9.89 20.79 23.33
CA ILE A 253 -10.20 21.09 21.93
C ILE A 253 -8.91 21.00 21.12
N SER A 254 -8.90 20.19 20.06
CA SER A 254 -7.76 20.01 19.15
C SER A 254 -8.14 20.37 17.71
N ASN A 255 -7.31 21.18 17.06
CA ASN A 255 -7.35 21.44 15.62
C ASN A 255 -6.47 20.42 14.89
N ASN A 256 -7.10 19.40 14.32
CA ASN A 256 -6.43 18.32 13.59
C ASN A 256 -6.08 18.73 12.14
N SER A 257 -6.31 20.00 11.77
CA SER A 257 -6.04 20.54 10.43
C SER A 257 -5.29 21.89 10.46
N PRO A 258 -4.16 22.01 11.20
CA PRO A 258 -3.45 23.28 11.42
C PRO A 258 -2.82 23.87 10.14
N SER A 259 -2.70 23.06 9.08
CA SER A 259 -2.26 23.46 7.73
C SER A 259 -3.37 24.13 6.89
N ASN A 260 -4.64 23.91 7.24
CA ASN A 260 -5.82 24.42 6.52
C ASN A 260 -6.51 25.55 7.28
N ILE A 261 -6.60 25.45 8.60
CA ILE A 261 -7.29 26.42 9.46
C ILE A 261 -6.46 26.84 10.68
N THR A 262 -6.72 28.05 11.17
CA THR A 262 -6.37 28.49 12.53
C THR A 262 -7.63 28.57 13.40
N LEU A 263 -7.49 28.22 14.68
CA LEU A 263 -8.57 28.24 15.67
C LEU A 263 -8.34 29.38 16.67
N SER A 264 -9.36 30.20 16.93
CA SER A 264 -9.29 31.25 17.96
C SER A 264 -9.00 30.63 19.32
N GLY A 265 -7.98 31.12 20.03
CA GLY A 265 -7.52 30.54 21.30
C GLY A 265 -6.37 29.54 21.16
N GLY A 266 -5.97 29.16 19.94
CA GLY A 266 -4.88 28.22 19.68
C GLY A 266 -5.36 26.88 19.12
N ASN A 267 -4.42 26.10 18.57
CA ASN A 267 -4.70 24.79 17.96
C ASN A 267 -4.98 23.69 19.01
N PHE A 268 -4.51 23.87 20.24
CA PHE A 268 -4.88 23.04 21.38
C PHE A 268 -5.36 23.98 22.50
N GLN A 269 -6.46 23.62 23.17
CA GLN A 269 -7.05 24.40 24.26
C GLN A 269 -7.60 23.45 25.33
N GLU A 270 -7.31 23.75 26.59
CA GLU A 270 -7.92 23.09 27.75
C GLU A 270 -8.89 24.04 28.43
N ILE A 271 -10.06 23.52 28.82
CA ILE A 271 -11.15 24.27 29.42
C ILE A 271 -11.67 23.47 30.62
N MET A 272 -11.51 24.03 31.81
CA MET A 272 -12.15 23.50 33.01
C MET A 272 -13.55 24.10 33.11
N ILE A 273 -14.60 23.27 32.96
CA ILE A 273 -15.99 23.70 33.15
C ILE A 273 -16.36 23.46 34.61
N ASN A 274 -16.72 24.51 35.34
CA ASN A 274 -17.32 24.36 36.67
C ASN A 274 -18.85 24.32 36.54
N PRO A 275 -19.53 23.19 36.87
CA PRO A 275 -20.97 23.08 36.67
C PRO A 275 -21.79 24.10 37.47
N SER A 276 -21.29 24.50 38.66
CA SER A 276 -22.00 25.40 39.58
C SER A 276 -21.99 26.87 39.14
N THR A 277 -20.96 27.31 38.41
CA THR A 277 -20.84 28.71 37.92
C THR A 277 -21.12 28.86 36.43
N ASP A 278 -20.72 27.88 35.61
CA ASP A 278 -20.61 28.07 34.16
C ASP A 278 -21.77 27.45 33.39
N ALA A 279 -22.47 26.48 33.99
CA ALA A 279 -23.52 25.68 33.34
C ALA A 279 -24.92 26.00 33.91
N ALA A 280 -25.30 27.27 33.93
CA ALA A 280 -26.59 27.74 34.45
C ALA A 280 -27.79 27.07 33.75
N GLY A 281 -28.40 26.07 34.41
CA GLY A 281 -29.43 25.21 33.83
C GLY A 281 -28.94 23.87 33.28
N GLY A 282 -27.76 23.40 33.70
CA GLY A 282 -27.23 22.08 33.34
C GLY A 282 -26.61 21.98 31.95
N THR A 283 -26.37 23.13 31.30
CA THR A 283 -25.78 23.19 29.97
C THR A 283 -24.72 24.28 29.92
N TYR A 284 -23.50 23.91 29.54
CA TYR A 284 -22.42 24.82 29.16
C TYR A 284 -22.45 25.04 27.65
N GLN A 285 -22.14 26.25 27.19
CA GLN A 285 -22.05 26.59 25.77
C GLN A 285 -20.86 27.53 25.55
N THR A 286 -20.03 27.23 24.55
CA THR A 286 -18.92 28.10 24.15
C THR A 286 -18.72 28.05 22.64
N SER A 287 -18.14 29.09 22.05
CA SER A 287 -17.88 29.16 20.61
C SER A 287 -16.45 29.58 20.32
N ARG A 288 -15.94 29.17 19.15
CA ARG A 288 -14.61 29.52 18.65
C ARG A 288 -14.71 29.91 17.18
N THR A 289 -13.98 30.93 16.77
CA THR A 289 -13.87 31.31 15.36
C THR A 289 -12.76 30.49 14.71
N ILE A 290 -13.10 29.84 13.60
CA ILE A 290 -12.20 29.13 12.72
C ILE A 290 -11.92 30.05 11.53
N GLN A 291 -10.65 30.25 11.16
CA GLN A 291 -10.27 30.99 9.97
C GLN A 291 -9.43 30.11 9.03
N ALA A 292 -9.78 30.08 7.75
CA ALA A 292 -9.09 29.28 6.75
C ALA A 292 -7.83 29.97 6.21
N ILE A 293 -6.67 29.32 6.35
CA ILE A 293 -5.40 29.75 5.76
C ILE A 293 -5.15 29.13 4.37
N ARG A 294 -5.85 28.02 4.06
CA ARG A 294 -5.98 27.41 2.72
C ARG A 294 -7.45 27.13 2.44
N SER A 295 -7.83 26.98 1.17
CA SER A 295 -9.18 26.49 0.83
C SER A 295 -9.26 24.99 1.06
N GLY A 296 -10.34 24.49 1.66
CA GLY A 296 -10.55 23.06 1.90
C GLY A 296 -11.44 22.75 3.10
N GLY A 297 -11.53 21.45 3.43
CA GLY A 297 -12.12 20.96 4.66
C GLY A 297 -11.15 21.05 5.86
N PHE A 298 -11.70 20.84 7.05
CA PHE A 298 -10.94 20.79 8.31
C PHE A 298 -11.57 19.80 9.29
N GLU A 299 -10.79 19.36 10.27
CA GLU A 299 -11.21 18.50 11.37
C GLU A 299 -10.83 19.11 12.72
N ILE A 300 -11.73 19.00 13.70
CA ILE A 300 -11.54 19.45 15.08
C ILE A 300 -12.12 18.40 16.02
N SER A 301 -11.30 17.87 16.93
CA SER A 301 -11.76 17.03 18.04
C SER A 301 -12.13 17.90 19.25
N VAL A 302 -13.17 17.50 19.97
CA VAL A 302 -13.47 18.02 21.31
C VAL A 302 -13.70 16.81 22.21
N ASN A 303 -12.91 16.69 23.27
CA ASN A 303 -12.95 15.56 24.18
C ASN A 303 -13.30 16.04 25.58
N ILE A 304 -14.11 15.28 26.31
CA ILE A 304 -14.30 15.44 27.75
C ILE A 304 -13.60 14.27 28.40
N VAL A 305 -12.66 14.54 29.31
CA VAL A 305 -11.96 13.48 30.05
C VAL A 305 -12.84 13.10 31.25
N PRO A 306 -13.24 11.83 31.44
CA PRO A 306 -13.90 11.38 32.67
C PRO A 306 -13.01 11.64 33.89
N PRO A 307 -13.56 11.71 35.11
CA PRO A 307 -12.74 11.88 36.29
C PRO A 307 -11.93 10.59 36.50
N GLU A 308 -10.60 10.72 36.55
CA GLU A 308 -9.73 9.57 36.86
C GLU A 308 -10.09 8.99 38.23
N TYR A 309 -9.88 7.69 38.39
CA TYR A 309 -10.00 7.05 39.69
C TYR A 309 -8.94 7.65 40.63
N THR A 310 -9.39 8.56 41.50
CA THR A 310 -8.72 8.86 42.76
C THR A 310 -8.82 7.63 43.66
N THR A 311 -8.09 6.58 43.26
CA THR A 311 -7.72 5.50 44.14
C THR A 311 -7.10 6.16 45.36
N THR A 312 -7.79 6.09 46.49
CA THR A 312 -7.25 6.53 47.77
C THR A 312 -6.24 5.48 48.21
N SER A 313 -5.15 5.39 47.43
CA SER A 313 -3.92 4.73 47.81
C SER A 313 -3.60 5.24 49.19
N SER A 314 -3.68 4.34 50.18
CA SER A 314 -3.17 4.61 51.50
C SER A 314 -1.68 4.85 51.31
N GLN A 315 -1.28 6.12 51.27
CA GLN A 315 0.11 6.50 51.04
C GLN A 315 0.95 5.92 52.18
N ASP A 316 1.56 4.76 51.91
CA ASP A 316 2.89 4.47 52.43
C ASP A 316 3.76 5.65 51.99
N GLU A 317 4.05 6.52 52.95
CA GLU A 317 4.65 7.83 52.72
C GLU A 317 5.92 7.66 51.87
N LEU A 318 5.94 8.14 50.64
CA LEU A 318 7.09 8.00 49.74
C LEU A 318 8.24 8.87 50.23
N LEU A 319 9.03 8.29 51.14
CA LEU A 319 10.19 8.92 51.77
C LEU A 319 11.24 9.25 50.70
N CYS A 320 11.42 10.52 50.38
CA CYS A 320 12.51 10.97 49.52
C CYS A 320 13.81 11.08 50.34
N ASN A 321 14.95 10.89 49.68
CA ASN A 321 16.26 10.98 50.34
C ASN A 321 16.69 12.44 50.49
N CYS A 322 16.13 13.12 51.49
CA CYS A 322 16.29 14.54 51.73
C CYS A 322 17.70 14.90 52.17
N TYR A 323 18.34 15.85 51.48
CA TYR A 323 19.65 16.36 51.87
C TYR A 323 19.53 17.58 52.78
N LEU A 324 19.95 17.45 54.04
CA LEU A 324 19.97 18.50 55.06
C LEU A 324 21.40 18.70 55.57
N ASN A 325 21.95 19.91 55.39
CA ASN A 325 23.33 20.27 55.77
C ASN A 325 24.44 19.36 55.19
N GLY A 326 24.15 18.54 54.18
CA GLY A 326 25.08 17.58 53.58
C GLY A 326 24.95 16.14 54.09
N GLU A 327 24.06 15.87 55.04
CA GLU A 327 23.63 14.51 55.42
C GLU A 327 22.30 14.17 54.72
N SER A 328 22.04 12.89 54.43
CA SER A 328 20.82 12.45 53.76
C SER A 328 19.90 11.67 54.69
N HIS A 329 18.59 11.89 54.58
CA HIS A 329 17.57 11.32 55.45
C HIS A 329 16.32 10.93 54.64
N LEU A 330 15.84 9.69 54.80
CA LEU A 330 14.54 9.28 54.26
C LEU A 330 13.41 9.90 55.09
N ILE A 331 12.75 10.91 54.53
CA ILE A 331 11.58 11.62 55.09
C ILE A 331 10.63 12.05 53.96
N SER A 332 9.38 12.43 54.26
CA SER A 332 8.46 12.91 53.23
C SER A 332 8.95 14.21 52.55
N PRO A 333 8.59 14.46 51.27
CA PRO A 333 8.99 15.67 50.55
C PRO A 333 8.58 16.97 51.23
N GLU A 334 7.41 17.00 51.88
CA GLU A 334 6.92 18.14 52.66
C GLU A 334 7.85 18.40 53.86
N ALA A 335 8.14 17.36 54.65
CA ALA A 335 9.04 17.46 55.79
C ALA A 335 10.47 17.85 55.38
N CYS A 336 10.94 17.37 54.23
CA CYS A 336 12.21 17.80 53.64
C CYS A 336 12.21 19.31 53.35
N THR A 337 11.15 19.78 52.71
CA THR A 337 10.99 21.20 52.33
C THR A 337 10.85 22.11 53.54
N GLU A 338 10.07 21.72 54.57
CA GLU A 338 9.94 22.46 55.83
C GLU A 338 11.26 22.55 56.61
N LEU A 339 12.10 21.52 56.54
CA LEU A 339 13.43 21.50 57.15
C LEU A 339 14.49 22.25 56.31
N GLY A 340 14.14 22.73 55.12
CA GLY A 340 15.03 23.49 54.23
C GLY A 340 15.98 22.61 53.40
N GLY A 341 15.64 21.34 53.18
CA GLY A 341 16.37 20.42 52.32
C GLY A 341 15.85 20.39 50.89
N ASN A 342 16.44 19.50 50.09
CA ASN A 342 16.03 19.24 48.71
C ASN A 342 16.04 17.72 48.44
N CYS A 343 15.17 17.27 47.53
CA CYS A 343 15.00 15.89 47.08
C CYS A 343 15.12 15.74 45.55
N SER A 344 15.66 16.73 44.82
CA SER A 344 15.95 16.57 43.39
C SER A 344 17.12 15.59 43.16
N GLU A 345 16.91 14.58 42.32
CA GLU A 345 18.01 13.84 41.70
C GLU A 345 18.76 14.74 40.71
N ASP A 346 20.09 14.58 40.62
CA ASP A 346 20.99 15.45 39.87
C ASP A 346 21.11 14.95 38.41
N THR A 347 20.03 15.10 37.64
CA THR A 347 19.95 14.64 36.24
C THR A 347 20.65 15.63 35.31
N THR A 348 21.94 15.38 35.05
CA THR A 348 22.68 16.08 33.98
C THR A 348 22.24 15.58 32.60
N ASP A 349 21.86 16.53 31.74
CA ASP A 349 21.81 16.51 30.27
C ASP A 349 21.97 15.15 29.56
N ASP A 350 20.90 14.69 28.90
CA ASP A 350 21.04 14.00 27.60
C ASP A 350 19.80 14.29 26.71
N ASP A 351 20.03 14.83 25.51
CA ASP A 351 18.98 15.10 24.51
C ASP A 351 18.74 13.83 23.70
N THR A 352 17.52 13.27 23.75
CA THR A 352 17.10 12.19 22.82
C THR A 352 15.85 12.60 22.05
N VAL A 353 15.90 12.37 20.73
CA VAL A 353 14.91 12.78 19.74
C VAL A 353 14.16 11.54 19.25
N ASP A 354 12.85 11.67 18.98
CA ASP A 354 12.05 10.59 18.38
C ASP A 354 12.65 10.12 17.05
N THR A 355 12.76 8.81 16.86
CA THR A 355 13.11 8.18 15.58
C THR A 355 12.05 7.14 15.19
N GLU A 356 11.61 7.23 13.94
CA GLU A 356 10.72 6.27 13.29
C GLU A 356 11.58 5.20 12.57
N ASP A 357 11.16 3.93 12.63
CA ASP A 357 11.57 2.85 11.71
C ASP A 357 10.26 2.27 11.17
N GLU A 358 9.97 2.20 9.87
CA GLU A 358 10.72 1.65 8.73
C GLU A 358 10.71 0.11 8.66
N SER A 359 10.91 -0.40 7.45
CA SER A 359 10.96 -1.82 7.11
C SER A 359 12.05 -2.00 6.05
N PRO A 360 12.84 -3.06 6.12
CA PRO A 360 14.15 -3.07 5.50
C PRO A 360 14.09 -3.14 3.97
N SER A 361 15.14 -2.57 3.35
CA SER A 361 15.42 -2.64 1.92
C SER A 361 15.69 -4.07 1.45
N SER A 362 15.50 -4.34 0.15
CA SER A 362 16.05 -5.54 -0.49
C SER A 362 17.58 -5.55 -0.42
N PHE A 363 18.18 -6.68 0.02
CA PHE A 363 19.64 -6.89 0.05
C PHE A 363 20.16 -7.64 -1.17
N ASP A 364 21.48 -7.62 -1.36
CA ASP A 364 22.22 -8.50 -2.27
C ASP A 364 23.30 -9.29 -1.49
N CYS A 365 23.50 -10.56 -1.84
CA CYS A 365 24.46 -11.47 -1.23
C CYS A 365 25.41 -11.98 -2.31
N GLU A 366 26.73 -11.88 -2.11
CA GLU A 366 27.73 -12.37 -3.08
C GLU A 366 28.45 -13.63 -2.59
N LEU A 367 28.38 -14.69 -3.39
CA LEU A 367 28.87 -16.04 -3.07
C LEU A 367 29.86 -16.52 -4.15
N PRO A 368 30.84 -17.39 -3.81
CA PRO A 368 31.90 -17.76 -4.75
C PRO A 368 31.44 -18.87 -5.70
N GLU A 369 31.29 -18.57 -6.99
CA GLU A 369 30.85 -19.52 -8.03
C GLU A 369 31.57 -20.88 -8.07
N GLU A 370 32.76 -21.05 -7.46
CA GLU A 370 33.39 -22.36 -7.25
C GLU A 370 34.51 -22.36 -6.17
N VAL A 371 34.54 -23.44 -5.36
CA VAL A 371 35.28 -23.77 -4.12
C VAL A 371 36.00 -25.12 -4.30
N SER A 372 36.98 -25.47 -3.46
CA SER A 372 37.87 -26.62 -3.65
C SER A 372 38.45 -27.24 -2.35
N GLU A 373 39.15 -28.38 -2.47
CA GLU A 373 39.80 -29.12 -1.37
C GLU A 373 40.90 -28.37 -0.60
N ASN A 374 41.23 -27.15 -1.05
CA ASN A 374 42.19 -26.24 -0.42
C ASN A 374 41.50 -25.12 0.38
N ASP A 375 40.18 -24.97 0.26
CA ASP A 375 39.43 -23.90 0.95
C ASP A 375 39.08 -24.37 2.36
N ASP A 376 39.99 -24.09 3.32
CA ASP A 376 39.86 -24.43 4.76
C ASP A 376 38.50 -24.02 5.35
N TYR A 377 37.86 -22.99 4.79
CA TYR A 377 36.44 -22.68 4.90
C TYR A 377 36.06 -21.60 3.87
N VAL A 378 34.76 -21.49 3.58
CA VAL A 378 34.13 -20.49 2.72
C VAL A 378 33.43 -19.46 3.61
N LEU A 379 33.71 -18.17 3.39
CA LEU A 379 32.98 -17.08 4.03
C LEU A 379 31.73 -16.73 3.20
N LEU A 380 30.61 -16.54 3.88
CA LEU A 380 29.31 -16.16 3.31
C LEU A 380 28.91 -14.82 3.95
N GLN A 381 28.49 -13.82 3.16
CA GLN A 381 28.27 -12.43 3.61
C GLN A 381 27.19 -11.74 2.75
N ILE A 382 26.60 -10.66 3.26
CA ILE A 382 25.57 -9.83 2.61
C ILE A 382 26.00 -8.37 2.60
N ASP A 383 25.75 -7.67 1.49
CA ASP A 383 26.07 -6.25 1.30
C ASP A 383 24.81 -5.47 0.81
N ASP A 384 24.76 -4.15 1.03
CA ASP A 384 23.59 -3.26 0.86
C ASP A 384 22.33 -3.67 1.68
N PHE A 385 22.35 -3.30 2.97
CA PHE A 385 21.18 -3.28 3.87
C PHE A 385 21.34 -2.10 4.84
N HIS A 386 20.25 -1.50 5.32
CA HIS A 386 20.34 -0.48 6.38
C HIS A 386 20.69 -1.15 7.71
N LEU A 387 21.92 -0.90 8.19
CA LEU A 387 22.57 -1.67 9.26
C LEU A 387 21.86 -1.61 10.61
N ASP A 388 21.18 -0.51 10.93
CA ASP A 388 20.48 -0.30 12.20
C ASP A 388 19.17 -1.14 12.31
N ASP A 389 18.82 -1.91 11.29
CA ASP A 389 17.56 -2.67 11.20
C ASP A 389 17.72 -4.19 11.15
N CYS A 390 18.92 -4.75 11.40
CA CYS A 390 19.20 -6.19 11.27
C CYS A 390 19.55 -6.88 12.60
N VAL A 391 19.10 -8.13 12.80
CA VAL A 391 19.35 -8.93 14.03
C VAL A 391 20.01 -10.28 13.77
N ALA A 392 19.71 -10.98 12.67
CA ALA A 392 20.31 -12.29 12.38
C ALA A 392 20.39 -12.60 10.88
N VAL A 393 21.34 -13.47 10.50
CA VAL A 393 21.46 -14.05 9.16
C VAL A 393 21.76 -15.54 9.27
N ASN A 394 21.04 -16.37 8.50
CA ASN A 394 21.21 -17.83 8.46
C ASN A 394 21.57 -18.29 7.04
N PHE A 395 22.54 -19.20 6.92
CA PHE A 395 23.10 -19.68 5.66
C PHE A 395 22.94 -21.21 5.54
N SER A 396 22.58 -21.70 4.35
CA SER A 396 22.44 -23.14 4.03
C SER A 396 22.99 -23.48 2.64
N ILE A 397 23.41 -24.71 2.37
CA ILE A 397 23.88 -25.20 1.05
C ILE A 397 23.22 -26.52 0.64
N ARG A 398 23.24 -26.82 -0.66
CA ARG A 398 23.08 -28.16 -1.23
C ARG A 398 23.91 -28.31 -2.51
N PRO A 399 24.30 -29.52 -2.95
CA PRO A 399 24.70 -29.72 -4.34
C PRO A 399 23.60 -29.30 -5.32
N PHE A 400 23.98 -28.74 -6.46
CA PHE A 400 23.12 -28.18 -7.51
C PHE A 400 22.34 -29.27 -8.26
N ASP A 401 22.85 -30.49 -8.18
CA ASP A 401 22.23 -31.74 -8.62
C ASP A 401 21.65 -32.57 -7.46
N GLU A 402 21.58 -32.03 -6.24
CA GLU A 402 20.87 -32.61 -5.08
C GLU A 402 19.80 -31.63 -4.52
N GLU A 403 18.88 -32.13 -3.70
CA GLU A 403 17.67 -31.38 -3.31
C GLU A 403 17.70 -30.82 -1.87
N GLU A 404 18.38 -31.49 -0.93
CA GLU A 404 18.28 -31.21 0.51
C GLU A 404 19.25 -30.11 0.99
N TRP A 405 18.68 -29.07 1.61
CA TRP A 405 19.41 -27.95 2.19
C TRP A 405 20.02 -28.30 3.56
N GLU A 406 21.35 -28.32 3.64
CA GLU A 406 22.12 -28.44 4.88
C GLU A 406 22.44 -27.04 5.43
N THR A 407 21.96 -26.73 6.63
CA THR A 407 22.25 -25.46 7.30
C THR A 407 23.72 -25.40 7.70
N LEU A 408 24.41 -24.38 7.20
CA LEU A 408 25.82 -24.16 7.43
C LEU A 408 26.07 -23.45 8.75
N GLY A 409 25.29 -22.40 9.02
CA GLY A 409 25.31 -21.69 10.29
C GLY A 409 24.69 -20.30 10.21
N GLN A 410 24.72 -19.62 11.34
CA GLN A 410 24.00 -18.37 11.60
C GLN A 410 24.94 -17.36 12.27
N ASP A 411 24.81 -16.08 11.91
CA ASP A 411 25.46 -14.95 12.57
C ASP A 411 24.42 -13.90 13.00
N ASN A 412 24.67 -13.26 14.14
CA ASN A 412 23.76 -12.31 14.80
C ASN A 412 24.50 -11.02 15.23
N THR A 413 25.64 -10.70 14.60
CA THR A 413 26.56 -9.64 15.05
C THR A 413 26.74 -8.56 13.97
N PRO A 414 25.88 -7.52 13.92
CA PRO A 414 25.86 -6.55 12.81
C PRO A 414 27.03 -5.54 12.79
N GLU A 415 27.78 -5.36 13.89
CA GLU A 415 28.90 -4.41 13.96
C GLU A 415 30.07 -4.74 13.01
N ASP A 416 30.25 -6.02 12.68
CA ASP A 416 31.32 -6.53 11.80
C ASP A 416 30.88 -6.66 10.32
N GLY A 417 29.59 -6.51 10.04
CA GLY A 417 28.93 -6.93 8.79
C GLY A 417 28.63 -8.43 8.81
N LEU A 418 27.36 -8.82 8.67
CA LEU A 418 26.88 -10.18 9.01
C LEU A 418 27.50 -11.26 8.11
N ASN A 419 28.26 -12.18 8.71
CA ASN A 419 29.07 -13.15 7.97
C ASN A 419 29.28 -14.51 8.67
N PHE A 420 29.41 -15.59 7.89
CA PHE A 420 29.58 -16.96 8.41
C PHE A 420 30.70 -17.74 7.72
N ASN A 421 31.55 -18.44 8.49
CA ASN A 421 32.66 -19.26 8.00
C ASN A 421 32.29 -20.76 8.01
N TRP A 422 32.00 -21.31 6.84
CA TRP A 422 31.60 -22.70 6.62
C TRP A 422 32.75 -23.57 6.10
N ASN A 423 33.11 -24.66 6.78
CA ASN A 423 34.09 -25.64 6.28
C ASN A 423 33.38 -26.74 5.46
N PRO A 424 33.61 -26.87 4.13
CA PRO A 424 32.94 -27.86 3.29
C PRO A 424 33.37 -29.31 3.61
N PRO A 425 32.43 -30.25 3.80
CA PRO A 425 32.81 -31.65 4.02
C PRO A 425 33.46 -32.28 2.79
N LEU A 426 34.38 -33.22 3.02
CA LEU A 426 34.98 -34.07 1.98
C LEU A 426 33.90 -34.99 1.34
N GLY A 427 33.22 -34.49 0.30
CA GLY A 427 32.35 -35.29 -0.56
C GLY A 427 31.56 -34.53 -1.64
N TYR A 428 31.46 -33.20 -1.57
CA TYR A 428 30.43 -32.42 -2.28
C TYR A 428 30.89 -31.91 -3.68
N ASP A 429 31.81 -32.65 -4.33
CA ASP A 429 32.49 -32.27 -5.57
C ASP A 429 31.54 -32.17 -6.80
N GLY A 430 31.07 -30.96 -7.10
CA GLY A 430 30.12 -30.66 -8.18
C GLY A 430 29.59 -29.24 -8.07
N THR A 431 28.72 -28.79 -8.98
CA THR A 431 28.02 -27.50 -8.76
C THR A 431 27.22 -27.59 -7.44
N ASN A 432 27.21 -26.57 -6.59
CA ASN A 432 26.34 -26.46 -5.40
C ASN A 432 25.52 -25.14 -5.47
N GLU A 433 24.62 -24.93 -4.53
CA GLU A 433 23.70 -23.80 -4.40
C GLU A 433 23.58 -23.41 -2.93
N ILE A 434 23.68 -22.12 -2.60
CA ILE A 434 23.64 -21.56 -1.24
C ILE A 434 22.41 -20.64 -1.10
N LEU A 435 21.68 -20.80 0.01
CA LEU A 435 20.50 -20.03 0.41
C LEU A 435 20.86 -19.21 1.65
N VAL A 436 20.42 -17.95 1.66
CA VAL A 436 20.74 -16.97 2.69
C VAL A 436 19.46 -16.28 3.13
N GLN A 437 19.21 -16.22 4.45
CA GLN A 437 18.01 -15.65 5.04
C GLN A 437 18.38 -14.61 6.10
N VAL A 438 17.87 -13.39 5.94
CA VAL A 438 18.12 -12.21 6.80
C VAL A 438 16.90 -11.95 7.67
N VAL A 439 17.11 -11.72 8.96
CA VAL A 439 16.10 -11.42 9.97
C VAL A 439 16.34 -10.01 10.52
N ASN A 440 15.36 -9.12 10.31
CA ASN A 440 15.42 -7.72 10.75
C ASN A 440 15.17 -7.57 12.27
N LYS A 441 15.37 -6.37 12.85
CA LYS A 441 15.15 -6.10 14.29
C LYS A 441 13.70 -6.23 14.78
N ASN A 442 12.77 -6.45 13.87
CA ASN A 442 11.34 -6.72 14.10
C ASN A 442 10.95 -8.17 13.71
N ASP A 443 11.93 -9.09 13.64
CA ASP A 443 11.80 -10.51 13.25
C ASP A 443 11.27 -10.77 11.81
N VAL A 444 11.36 -9.78 10.91
CA VAL A 444 10.97 -9.94 9.50
C VAL A 444 12.08 -10.65 8.71
N ILE A 445 11.73 -11.76 8.03
CA ILE A 445 12.68 -12.57 7.24
C ILE A 445 12.58 -12.25 5.73
N SER A 446 13.73 -12.13 5.05
CA SER A 446 13.86 -12.06 3.59
C SER A 446 15.01 -12.97 3.10
N ASP A 447 14.88 -13.56 1.91
CA ASP A 447 15.77 -14.62 1.40
C ASP A 447 16.46 -14.25 0.07
N GLN A 448 17.63 -14.85 -0.19
CA GLN A 448 18.28 -14.88 -1.51
C GLN A 448 19.07 -16.18 -1.75
N THR A 449 19.15 -16.64 -3.01
CA THR A 449 19.82 -17.88 -3.42
C THR A 449 20.88 -17.64 -4.50
N GLN A 450 21.98 -18.40 -4.49
CA GLN A 450 23.06 -18.27 -5.48
C GLN A 450 23.86 -19.57 -5.68
N TYR A 451 24.55 -19.71 -6.82
CA TYR A 451 25.18 -20.97 -7.25
C TYR A 451 26.72 -20.96 -7.10
N VAL A 452 27.30 -22.07 -6.62
CA VAL A 452 28.65 -22.20 -6.04
C VAL A 452 29.20 -23.64 -6.26
N TYR A 453 30.12 -23.92 -7.17
CA TYR A 453 30.61 -25.30 -7.44
C TYR A 453 31.73 -25.76 -6.48
N LEU A 454 31.59 -26.85 -5.71
CA LEU A 454 32.64 -27.34 -4.82
C LEU A 454 33.48 -28.44 -5.50
N ASN A 455 34.69 -28.70 -5.00
CA ASN A 455 35.65 -29.63 -5.61
C ASN A 455 36.65 -30.14 -4.56
N VAL A 456 36.14 -30.88 -3.57
CA VAL A 456 36.71 -31.00 -2.23
C VAL A 456 37.36 -32.36 -1.89
N THR A 457 37.37 -33.36 -2.79
CA THR A 457 37.61 -34.75 -2.37
C THR A 457 38.64 -35.56 -3.19
N PRO A 458 39.77 -35.95 -2.57
CA PRO A 458 40.50 -37.16 -2.93
C PRO A 458 39.75 -38.41 -2.46
N ALA A 459 39.50 -39.36 -3.37
CA ALA A 459 38.91 -40.67 -3.06
C ALA A 459 39.85 -41.56 -2.20
N HIS A 460 39.94 -41.22 -0.92
CA HIS A 460 40.77 -41.78 0.15
C HIS A 460 42.30 -41.59 0.01
N LEU A 461 42.83 -40.54 0.64
CA LEU A 461 43.91 -40.66 1.64
C LEU A 461 44.18 -39.32 2.33
N ASN A 462 44.58 -39.35 3.59
CA ASN A 462 45.23 -38.20 4.25
C ASN A 462 46.68 -38.15 3.74
N ASP A 463 46.89 -37.49 2.61
CA ASP A 463 48.04 -37.72 1.72
C ASP A 463 49.06 -36.57 1.70
N ALA A 464 49.46 -36.12 2.89
CA ALA A 464 50.37 -35.00 3.16
C ALA A 464 51.82 -35.15 2.59
N ASN A 465 52.03 -36.02 1.61
CA ASN A 465 53.28 -36.22 0.87
C ASN A 465 53.09 -36.28 -0.67
N LEU A 466 51.88 -36.10 -1.21
CA LEU A 466 51.64 -36.14 -2.64
C LEU A 466 52.08 -34.84 -3.34
N ASN A 467 53.35 -34.78 -3.73
CA ASN A 467 53.98 -33.57 -4.25
C ASN A 467 53.63 -33.33 -5.74
N VAL A 468 52.44 -32.74 -5.99
CA VAL A 468 51.89 -32.50 -7.34
C VAL A 468 52.37 -31.16 -7.92
N SER A 469 53.08 -31.19 -9.05
CA SER A 469 53.47 -30.00 -9.82
C SER A 469 52.40 -29.61 -10.83
N TYR A 470 51.39 -28.88 -10.39
CA TYR A 470 50.38 -28.25 -11.26
C TYR A 470 51.02 -27.37 -12.34
N SER A 471 50.45 -27.37 -13.55
CA SER A 471 50.81 -26.44 -14.62
C SER A 471 49.86 -25.24 -14.72
N VAL A 472 48.86 -25.17 -13.83
CA VAL A 472 47.98 -24.01 -13.60
C VAL A 472 48.07 -23.60 -12.12
N SER A 473 48.51 -22.37 -11.83
CA SER A 473 48.50 -21.83 -10.47
C SER A 473 47.13 -21.29 -10.08
N GLU A 474 46.80 -21.26 -8.78
CA GLU A 474 45.57 -20.58 -8.29
C GLU A 474 45.53 -19.12 -8.76
N ASP A 475 46.65 -18.40 -8.79
CA ASP A 475 46.68 -17.02 -9.33
C ASP A 475 46.14 -16.92 -10.77
N ALA A 476 46.27 -17.96 -11.59
CA ALA A 476 45.77 -17.94 -12.97
C ALA A 476 44.23 -18.04 -13.00
N ILE A 477 43.66 -18.88 -12.14
CA ILE A 477 42.22 -19.03 -11.92
C ILE A 477 41.66 -17.74 -11.31
N LYS A 478 42.26 -17.26 -10.21
CA LYS A 478 41.86 -16.04 -9.51
C LYS A 478 41.90 -14.83 -10.44
N ARG A 479 42.99 -14.61 -11.18
CA ARG A 479 43.08 -13.52 -12.18
C ARG A 479 42.04 -13.63 -13.30
N ALA A 480 41.42 -14.77 -13.56
CA ALA A 480 40.32 -14.90 -14.53
C ALA A 480 38.97 -14.49 -13.91
N LEU A 481 38.70 -14.92 -12.68
CA LEU A 481 37.53 -14.49 -11.89
C LEU A 481 37.56 -12.99 -11.58
N ASP A 482 38.73 -12.46 -11.21
CA ASP A 482 38.94 -11.03 -10.96
C ASP A 482 38.60 -10.18 -12.21
N ARG A 483 38.84 -10.70 -13.42
CA ARG A 483 38.41 -10.05 -14.67
C ARG A 483 36.90 -10.13 -14.86
N ALA A 484 36.31 -11.32 -14.68
CA ALA A 484 34.87 -11.51 -14.83
C ALA A 484 34.06 -10.62 -13.86
N ARG A 485 34.52 -10.48 -12.60
CA ARG A 485 33.96 -9.54 -11.60
C ARG A 485 34.11 -8.09 -12.05
N ALA A 486 35.31 -7.65 -12.44
CA ALA A 486 35.53 -6.29 -12.95
C ALA A 486 34.70 -5.98 -14.22
N THR A 487 34.42 -6.97 -15.07
CA THR A 487 33.49 -6.83 -16.19
C THR A 487 32.04 -6.73 -15.71
N GLY A 488 31.68 -7.47 -14.66
CA GLY A 488 30.42 -7.32 -13.89
C GLY A 488 30.18 -5.91 -13.36
N ASP A 489 31.18 -5.27 -12.75
CA ASP A 489 31.08 -3.88 -12.28
C ASP A 489 30.83 -2.90 -13.43
N ASN A 490 31.46 -3.13 -14.58
CA ASN A 490 31.21 -2.34 -15.78
C ASN A 490 29.78 -2.57 -16.33
N ILE A 491 29.15 -3.72 -16.08
CA ILE A 491 27.74 -3.97 -16.39
C ILE A 491 26.83 -3.25 -15.39
N LYS A 492 27.07 -3.36 -14.07
CA LYS A 492 26.37 -2.59 -13.01
C LYS A 492 26.40 -1.08 -13.35
N LYS A 493 27.55 -0.57 -13.82
CA LYS A 493 27.72 0.83 -14.27
C LYS A 493 26.92 1.18 -15.54
N GLN A 494 26.86 0.31 -16.55
CA GLN A 494 26.06 0.57 -17.75
C GLN A 494 24.56 0.57 -17.44
N ASP A 495 24.09 -0.26 -16.50
CA ASP A 495 22.69 -0.21 -16.04
C ASP A 495 22.34 1.12 -15.38
N SER A 496 23.24 1.70 -14.57
CA SER A 496 23.07 3.05 -14.02
C SER A 496 22.94 4.12 -15.12
N ILE A 497 23.76 4.03 -16.18
CA ILE A 497 23.70 4.95 -17.33
C ILE A 497 22.37 4.79 -18.09
N ILE A 498 21.94 3.55 -18.35
CA ILE A 498 20.66 3.27 -19.03
C ILE A 498 19.47 3.77 -18.20
N ALA A 499 19.52 3.64 -16.87
CA ALA A 499 18.50 4.16 -15.97
C ALA A 499 18.44 5.70 -15.96
N GLU A 500 19.59 6.38 -15.95
CA GLU A 500 19.67 7.85 -16.04
C GLU A 500 19.14 8.38 -17.38
N LEU A 501 19.56 7.77 -18.49
CA LEU A 501 19.10 8.13 -19.84
C LEU A 501 17.59 7.89 -19.99
N ARG A 502 17.06 6.77 -19.49
CA ARG A 502 15.62 6.48 -19.51
C ARG A 502 14.80 7.46 -18.66
N ARG A 503 15.37 8.09 -17.62
CA ARG A 503 14.72 9.19 -16.90
C ARG A 503 14.62 10.43 -17.79
N LYS A 504 15.76 10.90 -18.32
CA LYS A 504 15.83 12.05 -19.23
C LYS A 504 14.93 11.92 -20.46
N TYR A 505 14.78 10.69 -20.99
CA TYR A 505 13.85 10.37 -22.06
C TYR A 505 12.39 10.71 -21.67
N TRP A 506 11.93 10.29 -20.49
CA TRP A 506 10.58 10.61 -20.02
C TRP A 506 10.42 12.10 -19.69
N ASP A 507 11.43 12.73 -19.10
CA ASP A 507 11.44 14.17 -18.82
C ASP A 507 11.28 14.99 -20.13
N ALA A 508 11.98 14.60 -21.21
CA ALA A 508 11.88 15.22 -22.53
C ALA A 508 10.55 14.91 -23.24
N VAL A 509 10.01 13.69 -23.10
CA VAL A 509 8.66 13.33 -23.59
C VAL A 509 7.58 14.15 -22.89
N GLU A 510 7.72 14.43 -21.59
CA GLU A 510 6.78 15.28 -20.85
C GLU A 510 6.86 16.74 -21.34
N SER A 511 8.06 17.32 -21.44
CA SER A 511 8.27 18.66 -22.03
C SER A 511 7.65 18.79 -23.42
N LYS A 512 7.86 17.78 -24.28
CA LYS A 512 7.32 17.76 -25.64
C LYS A 512 5.78 17.72 -25.65
N ASP A 513 5.18 16.85 -24.85
CA ASP A 513 3.71 16.75 -24.74
C ASP A 513 3.11 18.04 -24.15
N GLU A 514 3.77 18.70 -23.19
CA GLU A 514 3.35 20.01 -22.66
C GLU A 514 3.42 21.11 -23.73
N ASN A 515 4.51 21.17 -24.50
CA ASN A 515 4.68 22.12 -25.61
C ASN A 515 3.64 21.88 -26.73
N GLU A 516 3.37 20.62 -27.10
CA GLU A 516 2.30 20.29 -28.05
C GLU A 516 0.90 20.64 -27.51
N ASP A 517 0.54 20.31 -26.26
CA ASP A 517 -0.78 20.65 -25.71
C ASP A 517 -0.94 22.18 -25.49
N ALA A 518 0.12 22.92 -25.14
CA ALA A 518 0.08 24.38 -25.04
C ALA A 518 -0.19 25.05 -26.40
N LYS A 519 0.50 24.60 -27.46
CA LYS A 519 0.26 24.96 -28.85
C LYS A 519 -1.17 24.59 -29.28
N ASN A 520 -1.65 23.39 -28.96
CA ASN A 520 -3.00 22.94 -29.33
C ASN A 520 -4.11 23.74 -28.61
N GLU A 521 -3.92 24.16 -27.36
CA GLU A 521 -4.85 25.07 -26.67
C GLU A 521 -4.92 26.45 -27.36
N LEU A 522 -3.79 26.98 -27.84
CA LEU A 522 -3.75 28.23 -28.62
C LEU A 522 -4.37 28.07 -30.03
N VAL A 523 -4.13 26.96 -30.73
CA VAL A 523 -4.71 26.72 -32.07
C VAL A 523 -6.23 26.55 -31.96
N GLY A 524 -6.73 25.94 -30.88
CA GLY A 524 -8.16 25.86 -30.60
C GLY A 524 -8.86 27.22 -30.43
N ILE A 525 -8.12 28.26 -30.02
CA ILE A 525 -8.61 29.63 -29.85
C ILE A 525 -8.68 30.40 -31.17
N ASP A 526 -7.88 30.01 -32.18
CA ASP A 526 -7.73 30.77 -33.43
C ASP A 526 -9.07 31.01 -34.14
N LYS A 527 -9.94 29.99 -34.19
CA LYS A 527 -11.29 30.08 -34.77
C LYS A 527 -12.14 31.19 -34.12
N ILE A 528 -12.01 31.38 -32.81
CA ILE A 528 -12.79 32.36 -32.05
C ILE A 528 -12.29 33.77 -32.36
N LEU A 529 -10.96 33.97 -32.37
CA LEU A 529 -10.34 35.24 -32.75
C LEU A 529 -10.70 35.62 -34.20
N ASP A 530 -10.71 34.64 -35.11
CA ASP A 530 -11.09 34.82 -36.50
C ASP A 530 -12.57 35.23 -36.65
N GLU A 531 -13.47 34.78 -35.78
CA GLU A 531 -14.91 35.11 -35.82
C GLU A 531 -15.22 36.50 -35.24
N ILE A 532 -14.45 37.00 -34.26
CA ILE A 532 -14.71 38.29 -33.57
C ILE A 532 -14.77 39.50 -34.53
N PRO A 533 -13.77 39.83 -35.37
CA PRO A 533 -13.85 40.98 -36.26
C PRO A 533 -14.98 40.85 -37.28
N LYS A 534 -15.22 39.63 -37.78
CA LYS A 534 -16.26 39.32 -38.79
C LYS A 534 -17.68 39.53 -38.24
N ALA A 535 -17.88 39.34 -36.93
CA ALA A 535 -19.17 39.50 -36.29
C ALA A 535 -19.42 40.91 -35.74
N TYR A 536 -18.38 41.63 -35.27
CA TYR A 536 -18.56 42.83 -34.44
C TYR A 536 -17.87 44.11 -34.94
N LYS A 537 -16.89 44.07 -35.86
CA LYS A 537 -16.08 45.26 -36.22
C LYS A 537 -16.92 46.39 -36.83
N ASP A 538 -17.77 46.07 -37.79
CA ASP A 538 -18.69 47.04 -38.43
C ASP A 538 -19.83 47.47 -37.49
N SER A 539 -20.39 46.53 -36.70
CA SER A 539 -21.50 46.80 -35.78
C SER A 539 -21.10 47.75 -34.64
N LEU A 540 -19.95 47.50 -34.00
CA LEU A 540 -19.42 48.34 -32.93
C LEU A 540 -19.15 49.76 -33.46
N LYS A 541 -18.52 49.86 -34.64
CA LYS A 541 -18.28 51.16 -35.28
C LYS A 541 -19.58 51.92 -35.57
N ALA A 542 -20.58 51.26 -36.18
CA ALA A 542 -21.86 51.89 -36.49
C ALA A 542 -22.61 52.40 -35.25
N ILE A 543 -22.53 51.68 -34.12
CA ILE A 543 -23.17 52.10 -32.85
C ILE A 543 -22.40 53.25 -32.19
N VAL A 544 -21.06 53.24 -32.21
CA VAL A 544 -20.25 54.35 -31.67
C VAL A 544 -20.37 55.62 -32.52
N ASP A 545 -20.49 55.49 -33.84
CA ASP A 545 -20.84 56.60 -34.76
C ASP A 545 -22.26 57.12 -34.48
N SER A 546 -23.22 56.22 -34.21
CA SER A 546 -24.59 56.57 -33.82
C SER A 546 -24.62 57.36 -32.50
N LEU A 547 -23.98 56.87 -31.43
CA LEU A 547 -23.81 57.57 -30.15
C LEU A 547 -23.17 58.96 -30.34
N SER A 548 -22.12 59.02 -31.15
CA SER A 548 -21.42 60.26 -31.52
C SER A 548 -22.28 61.24 -32.33
N SER A 549 -23.38 60.77 -32.94
CA SER A 549 -24.38 61.59 -33.64
C SER A 549 -25.53 62.01 -32.72
N LEU A 550 -26.06 61.10 -31.89
CA LEU A 550 -27.12 61.35 -30.93
C LEU A 550 -26.71 62.42 -29.91
N ARG A 551 -25.48 62.34 -29.41
CA ARG A 551 -24.87 63.35 -28.51
C ARG A 551 -24.82 64.76 -29.12
N LYS A 552 -24.91 64.90 -30.45
CA LYS A 552 -24.93 66.18 -31.18
C LYS A 552 -26.35 66.64 -31.57
N GLN A 553 -27.37 65.80 -31.40
CA GLN A 553 -28.75 66.04 -31.88
C GLN A 553 -29.80 66.16 -30.76
N LEU A 554 -29.39 66.18 -29.49
CA LEU A 554 -30.30 66.34 -28.36
C LEU A 554 -31.03 67.71 -28.37
N PRO A 555 -32.36 67.77 -28.16
CA PRO A 555 -33.28 66.64 -27.94
C PRO A 555 -33.74 65.99 -29.27
N ALA A 556 -33.54 64.67 -29.38
CA ALA A 556 -33.90 63.88 -30.54
C ALA A 556 -35.38 63.41 -30.52
N LYS A 557 -35.85 62.87 -31.65
CA LYS A 557 -37.22 62.33 -31.80
C LYS A 557 -37.29 60.87 -31.32
N ILE A 558 -37.87 60.67 -30.14
CA ILE A 558 -38.04 59.35 -29.51
C ILE A 558 -38.71 58.34 -30.44
N ASP A 559 -38.00 57.27 -30.79
CA ASP A 559 -38.52 56.07 -31.44
C ASP A 559 -38.77 54.97 -30.38
N LYS A 560 -40.05 54.70 -30.10
CA LYS A 560 -40.46 53.67 -29.13
C LYS A 560 -40.32 52.25 -29.66
N ALA A 561 -40.30 52.04 -30.98
CA ALA A 561 -40.16 50.71 -31.57
C ALA A 561 -38.70 50.22 -31.46
N ALA A 562 -37.74 51.12 -31.68
CA ALA A 562 -36.33 50.84 -31.43
C ALA A 562 -36.06 50.49 -29.95
N LEU A 563 -36.64 51.24 -29.02
CA LEU A 563 -36.51 50.99 -27.58
C LEU A 563 -37.11 49.64 -27.14
N GLN A 564 -38.32 49.30 -27.59
CA GLN A 564 -38.91 47.99 -27.28
C GLN A 564 -38.08 46.84 -27.86
N LYS A 565 -37.59 46.97 -29.11
CA LYS A 565 -36.74 45.96 -29.74
C LYS A 565 -35.46 45.70 -28.92
N ALA A 566 -34.86 46.71 -28.30
CA ALA A 566 -33.68 46.53 -27.45
C ALA A 566 -34.00 45.69 -26.19
N VAL A 567 -35.19 45.86 -25.60
CA VAL A 567 -35.67 45.01 -24.49
C VAL A 567 -35.92 43.57 -24.96
N ASP A 568 -36.58 43.40 -26.10
CA ASP A 568 -36.90 42.08 -26.66
C ASP A 568 -35.63 41.29 -27.03
N ASP A 569 -34.65 41.95 -27.66
CA ASP A 569 -33.35 41.35 -28.00
C ASP A 569 -32.53 41.02 -26.73
N ALA A 570 -32.57 41.85 -25.69
CA ALA A 570 -31.89 41.59 -24.42
C ALA A 570 -32.51 40.41 -23.65
N GLN A 571 -33.84 40.34 -23.59
CA GLN A 571 -34.57 39.23 -22.97
C GLN A 571 -34.21 37.90 -23.67
N LYS A 572 -34.23 37.89 -25.00
CA LYS A 572 -33.87 36.70 -25.78
C LYS A 572 -32.45 36.21 -25.47
N ARG A 573 -31.46 37.11 -25.37
CA ARG A 573 -30.07 36.74 -25.03
C ARG A 573 -29.97 36.12 -23.63
N LEU A 574 -30.74 36.61 -22.66
CA LEU A 574 -30.82 36.03 -21.32
C LEU A 574 -31.43 34.62 -21.33
N ASP A 575 -32.46 34.40 -22.16
CA ASP A 575 -33.09 33.08 -22.32
C ASP A 575 -32.17 32.08 -23.03
N ASP A 576 -31.48 32.51 -24.10
CA ASP A 576 -30.46 31.73 -24.80
C ASP A 576 -29.27 31.39 -23.87
N CYS A 577 -28.85 32.31 -22.97
CA CYS A 577 -27.84 32.06 -21.94
C CYS A 577 -28.29 31.01 -20.91
N LYS A 578 -29.49 31.19 -20.34
CA LYS A 578 -30.06 30.26 -19.35
C LYS A 578 -30.27 28.86 -19.94
N LYS A 579 -30.56 28.76 -21.25
CA LYS A 579 -30.57 27.50 -22.00
C LYS A 579 -29.17 26.86 -22.09
N ARG A 580 -28.15 27.61 -22.52
CA ARG A 580 -26.76 27.11 -22.61
C ARG A 580 -26.23 26.61 -21.25
N LEU A 581 -26.54 27.34 -20.17
CA LEU A 581 -26.18 26.94 -18.81
C LEU A 581 -26.83 25.61 -18.40
N ALA A 582 -28.10 25.38 -18.75
CA ALA A 582 -28.76 24.09 -18.53
C ALA A 582 -28.17 22.96 -19.38
N GLU A 583 -27.73 23.25 -20.61
CA GLU A 583 -27.04 22.28 -21.48
C GLU A 583 -25.66 21.90 -20.92
N LEU A 584 -24.87 22.84 -20.41
CA LEU A 584 -23.58 22.56 -19.75
C LEU A 584 -23.74 21.74 -18.46
N LYS A 585 -24.70 22.09 -17.60
CA LYS A 585 -24.99 21.32 -16.38
C LYS A 585 -25.50 19.90 -16.69
N LYS A 586 -26.19 19.71 -17.81
CA LYS A 586 -26.54 18.38 -18.30
C LYS A 586 -25.32 17.62 -18.83
N GLU A 587 -24.43 18.29 -19.59
CA GLU A 587 -23.19 17.67 -20.09
C GLU A 587 -22.33 17.14 -18.92
N GLN A 588 -22.22 17.90 -17.83
CA GLN A 588 -21.55 17.44 -16.61
C GLN A 588 -22.19 16.16 -16.06
N ALA A 589 -23.51 16.15 -15.81
CA ALA A 589 -24.18 14.98 -15.26
C ALA A 589 -24.10 13.74 -16.18
N ASP A 590 -24.22 13.91 -17.50
CA ASP A 590 -24.07 12.85 -18.49
C ASP A 590 -22.63 12.26 -18.46
N LEU A 591 -21.61 13.12 -18.31
CA LEU A 591 -20.19 12.72 -18.26
C LEU A 591 -19.76 12.14 -16.92
N GLU A 592 -20.35 12.57 -15.81
CA GLU A 592 -20.13 11.94 -14.49
C GLU A 592 -20.65 10.50 -14.50
N ALA A 593 -21.82 10.27 -15.11
CA ALA A 593 -22.37 8.93 -15.32
C ALA A 593 -21.52 8.10 -16.31
N GLU A 594 -20.98 8.69 -17.38
CA GLU A 594 -20.05 7.97 -18.28
C GLU A 594 -18.71 7.66 -17.59
N ARG A 595 -18.13 8.59 -16.82
CA ARG A 595 -16.93 8.38 -16.00
C ARG A 595 -17.14 7.19 -15.06
N ASP A 596 -18.23 7.15 -14.33
CA ASP A 596 -18.47 6.12 -13.32
C ASP A 596 -18.75 4.75 -13.94
N ARG A 597 -19.48 4.70 -15.07
CA ARG A 597 -19.65 3.46 -15.86
C ARG A 597 -18.30 2.95 -16.39
N LEU A 598 -17.51 3.83 -17.00
CA LEU A 598 -16.20 3.47 -17.55
C LEU A 598 -15.19 3.10 -16.46
N LYS A 599 -15.27 3.71 -15.27
CA LYS A 599 -14.49 3.30 -14.11
C LYS A 599 -14.87 1.89 -13.69
N GLN A 600 -16.16 1.58 -13.57
CA GLN A 600 -16.59 0.22 -13.24
C GLN A 600 -16.12 -0.80 -14.30
N GLU A 601 -16.30 -0.50 -15.60
CA GLU A 601 -15.81 -1.37 -16.68
C GLU A 601 -14.28 -1.58 -16.61
N ILE A 602 -13.53 -0.61 -16.10
CA ILE A 602 -12.08 -0.71 -15.83
C ILE A 602 -11.81 -1.55 -14.59
N ASP A 603 -12.46 -1.27 -13.46
CA ASP A 603 -12.31 -2.01 -12.19
C ASP A 603 -12.59 -3.51 -12.42
N ASP A 604 -13.71 -3.84 -13.05
CA ASP A 604 -14.09 -5.22 -13.44
C ASP A 604 -13.00 -5.86 -14.33
N THR A 605 -12.37 -5.09 -15.23
CA THR A 605 -11.29 -5.59 -16.10
C THR A 605 -9.95 -5.75 -15.38
N LEU A 606 -9.70 -5.03 -14.28
CA LEU A 606 -8.50 -5.19 -13.48
C LEU A 606 -8.63 -6.37 -12.51
N GLU A 607 -9.84 -6.61 -11.97
CA GLU A 607 -10.15 -7.83 -11.19
C GLU A 607 -10.01 -9.09 -12.09
N GLU A 608 -10.54 -9.07 -13.33
CA GLU A 608 -10.29 -10.12 -14.34
C GLU A 608 -8.78 -10.35 -14.63
N ILE A 609 -7.95 -9.31 -14.54
CA ILE A 609 -6.50 -9.39 -14.75
C ILE A 609 -5.80 -9.99 -13.51
N ASP A 610 -6.18 -9.55 -12.31
CA ASP A 610 -5.64 -10.05 -11.03
C ASP A 610 -5.96 -11.53 -10.81
N GLU A 611 -7.22 -11.94 -11.05
CA GLU A 611 -7.61 -13.35 -11.02
C GLU A 611 -6.78 -14.18 -12.01
N LEU A 612 -6.57 -13.70 -13.24
CA LEU A 612 -5.76 -14.39 -14.25
C LEU A 612 -4.29 -14.56 -13.81
N PHE A 613 -3.66 -13.52 -13.26
CA PHE A 613 -2.26 -13.57 -12.85
C PHE A 613 -2.05 -14.37 -11.57
N THR A 614 -2.81 -14.07 -10.51
CA THR A 614 -2.66 -14.70 -9.19
C THR A 614 -3.04 -16.18 -9.18
N SER A 615 -3.99 -16.61 -10.02
CA SER A 615 -4.32 -18.04 -10.21
C SER A 615 -3.23 -18.82 -10.97
N ASN A 616 -2.30 -18.13 -11.64
CA ASN A 616 -1.23 -18.71 -12.44
C ASN A 616 0.16 -18.54 -11.79
N GLY A 617 0.24 -18.25 -10.49
CA GLY A 617 1.50 -18.16 -9.73
C GLY A 617 2.22 -16.81 -9.81
N TRP A 618 1.62 -15.78 -10.40
CA TRP A 618 2.24 -14.45 -10.45
C TRP A 618 1.90 -13.64 -9.19
N THR A 619 2.87 -12.87 -8.69
CA THR A 619 2.72 -11.96 -7.54
C THR A 619 2.75 -10.51 -8.03
N GLY A 620 1.91 -9.65 -7.46
CA GLY A 620 1.78 -8.24 -7.87
C GLY A 620 0.43 -7.65 -7.50
N GLY A 621 -0.07 -6.74 -8.33
CA GLY A 621 -1.41 -6.16 -8.16
C GLY A 621 -1.77 -5.09 -9.18
N TYR A 622 -2.81 -4.34 -8.86
CA TYR A 622 -3.36 -3.27 -9.70
C TYR A 622 -3.87 -2.09 -8.88
N GLY A 623 -4.17 -0.99 -9.56
CA GLY A 623 -4.74 0.19 -8.93
C GLY A 623 -4.88 1.36 -9.90
N TYR A 624 -4.86 2.57 -9.34
CA TYR A 624 -4.87 3.82 -10.10
C TYR A 624 -3.68 4.70 -9.71
N HIS A 625 -3.12 5.41 -10.69
CA HIS A 625 -2.24 6.55 -10.44
C HIS A 625 -3.07 7.77 -10.01
N SER A 626 -2.41 8.82 -9.52
CA SER A 626 -3.04 10.07 -9.06
C SER A 626 -3.85 10.79 -10.15
N ASP A 627 -3.48 10.65 -11.43
CA ASP A 627 -4.24 11.18 -12.58
C ASP A 627 -5.48 10.33 -12.93
N GLY A 628 -5.78 9.28 -12.15
CA GLY A 628 -6.84 8.33 -12.42
C GLY A 628 -6.50 7.30 -13.52
N THR A 629 -5.27 7.20 -14.01
CA THR A 629 -4.89 6.13 -14.95
C THR A 629 -4.82 4.79 -14.23
N PRO A 630 -5.55 3.75 -14.68
CA PRO A 630 -5.44 2.42 -14.09
C PRO A 630 -4.09 1.77 -14.47
N TRP A 631 -3.43 1.14 -13.50
CA TRP A 631 -2.19 0.40 -13.69
C TRP A 631 -2.34 -1.04 -13.18
N PHE A 632 -1.45 -1.91 -13.66
CA PHE A 632 -1.28 -3.27 -13.15
C PHE A 632 0.16 -3.72 -13.37
N GLY A 633 0.70 -4.48 -12.45
CA GLY A 633 2.09 -4.97 -12.49
C GLY A 633 2.19 -6.29 -11.74
N TYR A 634 2.72 -7.31 -12.42
CA TYR A 634 2.91 -8.65 -11.86
C TYR A 634 4.27 -9.20 -12.29
N VAL A 635 4.94 -9.84 -11.34
CA VAL A 635 6.19 -10.59 -11.53
C VAL A 635 5.83 -12.08 -11.36
N GLY A 636 6.30 -12.91 -12.29
CA GLY A 636 6.20 -14.36 -12.18
C GLY A 636 7.53 -14.90 -11.67
N ASP A 637 7.47 -15.88 -10.79
CA ASP A 637 8.62 -16.73 -10.49
C ASP A 637 8.84 -17.76 -11.62
N GLU A 638 9.76 -18.71 -11.42
CA GLU A 638 10.06 -19.79 -12.36
C GLU A 638 8.92 -20.83 -12.54
N ASN A 639 7.97 -20.89 -11.60
CA ASN A 639 6.81 -21.78 -11.62
C ASN A 639 5.56 -21.09 -12.22
N ALA A 640 5.57 -19.76 -12.30
CA ALA A 640 4.47 -18.96 -12.80
C ALA A 640 4.17 -19.28 -14.28
N ASN A 641 2.92 -19.66 -14.59
CA ASN A 641 2.55 -20.00 -15.94
C ASN A 641 2.65 -18.76 -16.85
N THR A 642 3.52 -18.82 -17.84
CA THR A 642 3.75 -17.74 -18.81
C THR A 642 2.77 -17.78 -19.99
N ASP A 643 2.11 -18.92 -20.23
CA ASP A 643 1.14 -19.12 -21.31
C ASP A 643 -0.25 -18.64 -20.89
N LEU A 644 -0.43 -17.32 -20.93
CA LEU A 644 -1.64 -16.60 -20.52
C LEU A 644 -2.37 -16.01 -21.73
N ASP A 645 -2.95 -16.84 -22.60
CA ASP A 645 -3.70 -16.42 -23.81
C ASP A 645 -4.64 -15.22 -23.56
N GLN A 646 -5.41 -15.26 -22.47
CA GLN A 646 -6.39 -14.24 -22.09
C GLN A 646 -5.76 -12.88 -21.76
N ARG A 647 -4.48 -12.83 -21.36
CA ARG A 647 -3.73 -11.60 -21.00
C ARG A 647 -3.77 -10.57 -22.12
N TRP A 648 -3.72 -11.00 -23.38
CA TRP A 648 -3.78 -10.09 -24.53
C TRP A 648 -5.18 -9.49 -24.72
N GLU A 649 -6.23 -10.28 -24.55
CA GLU A 649 -7.62 -9.81 -24.67
C GLU A 649 -7.95 -8.79 -23.57
N LEU A 650 -7.62 -9.10 -22.31
CA LEU A 650 -7.83 -8.22 -21.17
C LEU A 650 -7.01 -6.92 -21.28
N LYS A 651 -5.73 -7.00 -21.65
CA LYS A 651 -4.89 -5.80 -21.89
C LYS A 651 -5.45 -4.93 -23.03
N ASN A 652 -6.10 -5.54 -24.03
CA ASN A 652 -6.74 -4.83 -25.13
C ASN A 652 -8.13 -4.27 -24.74
N LYS A 653 -8.89 -4.94 -23.85
CA LYS A 653 -10.13 -4.46 -23.20
C LYS A 653 -9.81 -3.20 -22.39
N LEU A 654 -8.89 -3.29 -21.44
CA LEU A 654 -8.42 -2.16 -20.61
C LEU A 654 -7.93 -0.98 -21.45
N ARG A 655 -7.14 -1.22 -22.51
CA ARG A 655 -6.65 -0.16 -23.40
C ARG A 655 -7.78 0.55 -24.16
N LYS A 656 -8.86 -0.16 -24.53
CA LYS A 656 -10.05 0.46 -25.16
C LYS A 656 -10.83 1.33 -24.18
N LEU A 657 -10.87 0.97 -22.90
CA LEU A 657 -11.57 1.70 -21.84
C LEU A 657 -10.79 2.92 -21.31
N LYS A 658 -9.46 2.82 -21.19
CA LYS A 658 -8.57 3.92 -20.76
C LYS A 658 -8.80 5.22 -21.55
N LYS A 659 -9.00 5.14 -22.87
CA LYS A 659 -9.11 6.32 -23.75
C LYS A 659 -10.40 7.14 -23.54
N PRO A 660 -11.62 6.59 -23.61
CA PRO A 660 -12.83 7.34 -23.29
C PRO A 660 -12.86 7.78 -21.82
N TYR A 661 -12.30 6.99 -20.90
CA TYR A 661 -12.22 7.37 -19.48
C TYR A 661 -11.36 8.63 -19.25
N LYS A 662 -10.11 8.68 -19.76
CA LYS A 662 -9.29 9.91 -19.74
C LYS A 662 -9.99 11.10 -20.42
N LYS A 663 -10.74 10.85 -21.51
CA LYS A 663 -11.50 11.90 -22.21
C LYS A 663 -12.63 12.47 -21.34
N ALA A 664 -13.36 11.62 -20.60
CA ALA A 664 -14.40 12.05 -19.68
C ALA A 664 -13.81 12.89 -18.53
N LEU A 665 -12.72 12.44 -17.91
CA LEU A 665 -12.00 13.20 -16.87
C LEU A 665 -11.57 14.58 -17.36
N ARG A 666 -10.81 14.67 -18.47
CA ARG A 666 -10.34 15.94 -19.06
C ARG A 666 -11.46 16.91 -19.48
N ARG A 667 -12.72 16.44 -19.63
CA ARG A 667 -13.88 17.31 -19.90
C ARG A 667 -14.60 17.72 -18.61
N LEU A 668 -14.76 16.81 -17.65
CA LEU A 668 -15.29 17.11 -16.31
C LEU A 668 -14.42 18.09 -15.52
N GLU A 669 -13.10 18.09 -15.75
CA GLU A 669 -12.16 19.06 -15.19
C GLU A 669 -12.45 20.50 -15.67
N LYS A 670 -12.79 20.67 -16.96
CA LYS A 670 -12.98 22.00 -17.58
C LYS A 670 -14.42 22.55 -17.42
N LEU A 671 -15.41 21.67 -17.26
CA LEU A 671 -16.83 22.03 -17.18
C LEU A 671 -17.22 22.95 -16.00
N PRO A 672 -16.74 22.78 -14.76
CA PRO A 672 -17.08 23.67 -13.64
C PRO A 672 -16.75 25.14 -13.90
N GLN A 673 -15.62 25.43 -14.56
CA GLN A 673 -15.28 26.81 -14.94
C GLN A 673 -16.17 27.33 -16.07
N GLU A 674 -16.50 26.51 -17.08
CA GLU A 674 -17.45 26.89 -18.14
C GLU A 674 -18.86 27.17 -17.60
N ILE A 675 -19.28 26.44 -16.57
CA ILE A 675 -20.54 26.65 -15.86
C ILE A 675 -20.50 27.96 -15.06
N ALA A 676 -19.44 28.20 -14.27
CA ALA A 676 -19.30 29.44 -13.50
C ALA A 676 -19.19 30.69 -14.39
N ASP A 677 -18.48 30.59 -15.52
CA ASP A 677 -18.39 31.65 -16.53
C ASP A 677 -19.76 31.92 -17.18
N ALA A 678 -20.54 30.88 -17.48
CA ALA A 678 -21.88 31.01 -18.04
C ALA A 678 -22.91 31.55 -17.04
N GLU A 679 -22.80 31.20 -15.75
CA GLU A 679 -23.62 31.81 -14.68
C GLU A 679 -23.37 33.31 -14.61
N LYS A 680 -22.10 33.73 -14.55
CA LYS A 680 -21.70 35.14 -14.56
C LYS A 680 -22.16 35.88 -15.83
N GLU A 681 -22.11 35.24 -17.00
CA GLU A 681 -22.60 35.81 -18.26
C GLU A 681 -24.12 36.06 -18.23
N CYS A 682 -24.90 35.12 -17.69
CA CYS A 682 -26.35 35.29 -17.51
C CYS A 682 -26.66 36.38 -16.48
N ASP A 683 -25.86 36.48 -15.41
CA ASP A 683 -25.94 37.51 -14.38
C ASP A 683 -25.70 38.93 -14.93
N GLU A 684 -24.78 39.09 -15.89
CA GLU A 684 -24.51 40.36 -16.57
C GLU A 684 -25.59 40.68 -17.62
N LEU A 685 -26.14 39.66 -18.29
CA LEU A 685 -27.27 39.80 -19.21
C LEU A 685 -28.56 40.26 -18.50
N GLU A 686 -28.85 39.75 -17.30
CA GLU A 686 -30.03 40.16 -16.52
C GLU A 686 -29.94 41.63 -16.10
N LYS A 687 -28.74 42.11 -15.74
CA LYS A 687 -28.47 43.53 -15.45
C LYS A 687 -28.61 44.41 -16.71
N ALA A 688 -28.20 43.91 -17.88
CA ALA A 688 -28.37 44.63 -19.15
C ALA A 688 -29.84 44.73 -19.58
N LEU A 689 -30.65 43.68 -19.33
CA LEU A 689 -32.09 43.68 -19.56
C LEU A 689 -32.80 44.75 -18.71
N GLU A 690 -32.46 44.90 -17.43
CA GLU A 690 -33.03 45.95 -16.59
C GLU A 690 -32.65 47.37 -17.06
N LYS A 691 -31.39 47.60 -17.47
CA LYS A 691 -30.99 48.87 -18.11
C LYS A 691 -31.82 49.16 -19.39
N ALA A 692 -32.06 48.14 -20.23
CA ALA A 692 -32.84 48.29 -21.45
C ALA A 692 -34.30 48.67 -21.16
N LYS A 693 -34.92 48.05 -20.14
CA LYS A 693 -36.26 48.42 -19.66
C LYS A 693 -36.30 49.86 -19.16
N GLU A 694 -35.34 50.27 -18.34
CA GLU A 694 -35.24 51.64 -17.82
C GLU A 694 -35.09 52.68 -18.95
N ALA A 695 -34.30 52.39 -19.98
CA ALA A 695 -34.17 53.23 -21.18
C ALA A 695 -35.50 53.34 -21.96
N ALA A 696 -36.22 52.23 -22.12
CA ALA A 696 -37.51 52.18 -22.80
C ALA A 696 -38.61 52.95 -22.04
N GLU A 697 -38.65 52.86 -20.71
CA GLU A 697 -39.57 53.62 -19.86
C GLU A 697 -39.31 55.14 -19.92
N LYS A 698 -38.03 55.55 -19.85
CA LYS A 698 -37.63 56.96 -19.93
C LYS A 698 -37.75 57.55 -21.34
N GLY A 699 -37.77 56.71 -22.38
CA GLY A 699 -37.71 57.15 -23.78
C GLY A 699 -36.30 57.54 -24.24
N ASP A 700 -35.26 57.06 -23.55
CA ASP A 700 -33.88 57.50 -23.72
C ASP A 700 -33.14 56.68 -24.79
N GLN A 701 -33.05 57.25 -26.00
CA GLN A 701 -32.33 56.65 -27.13
C GLN A 701 -30.81 56.65 -26.97
N TYR A 702 -30.24 57.54 -26.13
CA TYR A 702 -28.80 57.54 -25.86
C TYR A 702 -28.44 56.38 -24.93
N LEU A 703 -29.18 56.23 -23.82
CA LEU A 703 -28.99 55.11 -22.88
C LEU A 703 -29.20 53.75 -23.56
N ALA A 704 -30.18 53.62 -24.46
CA ALA A 704 -30.40 52.38 -25.21
C ALA A 704 -29.24 52.04 -26.16
N ALA A 705 -28.66 53.02 -26.85
CA ALA A 705 -27.49 52.82 -27.72
C ALA A 705 -26.20 52.56 -26.90
N GLU A 706 -26.10 53.12 -25.69
CA GLU A 706 -25.01 52.85 -24.74
C GLU A 706 -25.08 51.40 -24.23
N VAL A 707 -26.27 50.89 -23.92
CA VAL A 707 -26.51 49.48 -23.58
C VAL A 707 -26.18 48.56 -24.76
N GLU A 708 -26.51 48.94 -26.00
CA GLU A 708 -26.16 48.13 -27.18
C GLU A 708 -24.63 48.07 -27.43
N ALA A 709 -23.91 49.17 -27.17
CA ALA A 709 -22.45 49.19 -27.21
C ALA A 709 -21.81 48.35 -26.09
N GLU A 710 -22.26 48.53 -24.84
CA GLU A 710 -21.83 47.71 -23.69
C GLU A 710 -22.04 46.22 -23.95
N ASP A 711 -23.16 45.83 -24.56
CA ASP A 711 -23.50 44.44 -24.84
C ASP A 711 -22.58 43.81 -25.91
N ILE A 712 -22.30 44.51 -27.03
CA ILE A 712 -21.31 44.05 -28.01
C ILE A 712 -19.93 43.91 -27.36
N CYS A 713 -19.52 44.90 -26.56
CA CYS A 713 -18.28 44.82 -25.81
C CYS A 713 -18.26 43.64 -24.83
N ARG A 714 -19.37 43.31 -24.15
CA ARG A 714 -19.49 42.12 -23.30
C ARG A 714 -19.36 40.83 -24.12
N GLN A 715 -19.97 40.75 -25.31
CA GLN A 715 -19.84 39.60 -26.21
C GLN A 715 -18.38 39.40 -26.67
N ILE A 716 -17.68 40.46 -27.08
CA ILE A 716 -16.26 40.38 -27.45
C ILE A 716 -15.40 39.94 -26.25
N LYS A 717 -15.66 40.47 -25.05
CA LYS A 717 -14.97 40.05 -23.81
C LYS A 717 -15.21 38.58 -23.46
N SER A 718 -16.43 38.07 -23.65
CA SER A 718 -16.77 36.65 -23.46
C SER A 718 -15.97 35.75 -24.42
N LEU A 719 -15.88 36.15 -25.69
CA LEU A 719 -15.10 35.44 -26.71
C LEU A 719 -13.57 35.59 -26.54
N LEU A 720 -13.09 36.63 -25.85
CA LEU A 720 -11.70 36.77 -25.38
C LEU A 720 -11.42 36.04 -24.06
N GLY A 721 -12.44 35.49 -23.39
CA GLY A 721 -12.31 34.72 -22.16
C GLY A 721 -11.35 33.51 -22.25
N PRO A 722 -11.38 32.67 -23.31
CA PRO A 722 -10.47 31.54 -23.48
C PRO A 722 -8.98 31.95 -23.48
N ILE A 723 -8.62 32.98 -24.25
CA ILE A 723 -7.24 33.47 -24.32
C ILE A 723 -6.80 34.14 -23.01
N TRP A 724 -7.72 34.81 -22.30
CA TRP A 724 -7.42 35.33 -20.96
C TRP A 724 -7.18 34.21 -19.94
N ARG A 725 -7.99 33.14 -19.94
CA ARG A 725 -7.78 31.97 -19.06
C ARG A 725 -6.44 31.29 -19.37
N TRP A 726 -6.08 31.14 -20.64
CA TRP A 726 -4.76 30.64 -21.05
C TRP A 726 -3.63 31.54 -20.50
N CYS A 727 -3.75 32.86 -20.62
CA CYS A 727 -2.80 33.83 -20.04
C CYS A 727 -2.77 33.88 -18.49
N VAL A 728 -3.75 33.30 -17.80
CA VAL A 728 -3.75 33.13 -16.34
C VAL A 728 -3.09 31.80 -15.96
N LYS A 729 -3.34 30.72 -16.70
CA LYS A 729 -2.68 29.41 -16.57
C LYS A 729 -1.17 29.49 -16.83
N ASN A 730 -0.78 30.22 -17.89
CA ASN A 730 0.60 30.34 -18.38
C ASN A 730 1.08 31.80 -18.19
N PRO A 731 1.42 32.22 -16.96
CA PRO A 731 1.72 33.63 -16.65
C PRO A 731 3.07 34.12 -17.17
N GLY A 732 4.02 33.23 -17.48
CA GLY A 732 5.31 33.58 -18.09
C GLY A 732 5.21 33.84 -19.59
N ASP A 733 4.39 33.06 -20.29
CA ASP A 733 4.43 32.95 -21.76
C ASP A 733 3.43 33.89 -22.46
N CYS A 734 2.45 34.42 -21.73
CA CYS A 734 1.51 35.40 -22.31
C CYS A 734 2.12 36.82 -22.34
N SER A 735 3.03 37.05 -23.29
CA SER A 735 3.67 38.34 -23.56
C SER A 735 2.68 39.51 -23.79
N PHE A 736 1.48 39.21 -24.29
CA PHE A 736 0.43 40.17 -24.65
C PHE A 736 -0.63 40.39 -23.53
N LYS A 737 -0.42 39.83 -22.33
CA LYS A 737 -1.39 39.84 -21.21
C LYS A 737 -1.95 41.21 -20.84
N GLU A 738 -1.12 42.25 -20.82
CA GLU A 738 -1.57 43.60 -20.44
C GLU A 738 -2.31 44.33 -21.58
N LYS A 739 -2.04 44.02 -22.87
CA LYS A 739 -2.90 44.46 -23.98
C LYS A 739 -4.27 43.80 -23.89
N LEU A 740 -4.29 42.49 -23.61
CA LEU A 740 -5.54 41.75 -23.42
C LEU A 740 -6.33 42.31 -22.23
N ARG A 741 -5.64 42.65 -21.13
CA ARG A 741 -6.25 43.32 -19.97
C ARG A 741 -6.85 44.70 -20.32
N LYS A 742 -6.16 45.50 -21.15
CA LYS A 742 -6.66 46.81 -21.64
C LYS A 742 -7.98 46.63 -22.41
N LEU A 743 -8.03 45.69 -23.35
CA LEU A 743 -9.24 45.37 -24.14
C LEU A 743 -10.38 44.78 -23.31
N LEU A 744 -10.07 43.99 -22.28
CA LEU A 744 -11.06 43.50 -21.32
C LEU A 744 -11.54 44.60 -20.33
N GLY A 745 -10.89 45.78 -20.32
CA GLY A 745 -11.18 46.93 -19.47
C GLY A 745 -12.42 47.72 -19.90
N GLU A 746 -12.26 48.73 -20.76
CA GLU A 746 -13.35 49.63 -21.17
C GLU A 746 -13.83 49.39 -22.61
N CYS A 747 -15.13 49.62 -22.84
CA CYS A 747 -15.71 49.66 -24.18
C CYS A 747 -15.37 51.00 -24.85
N PRO A 748 -14.96 51.04 -26.14
CA PRO A 748 -14.60 52.29 -26.81
C PRO A 748 -15.81 53.21 -26.98
N LYS A 749 -15.63 54.51 -26.67
CA LYS A 749 -16.71 55.52 -26.56
C LYS A 749 -16.74 56.54 -27.70
N ASP A 750 -15.74 56.50 -28.59
CA ASP A 750 -15.63 57.32 -29.79
C ASP A 750 -14.87 56.57 -30.89
N GLN A 751 -14.87 57.11 -32.12
CA GLN A 751 -14.32 56.43 -33.29
C GLN A 751 -12.80 56.16 -33.18
N ALA A 752 -12.04 57.05 -32.52
CA ALA A 752 -10.60 56.84 -32.36
C ALA A 752 -10.33 55.68 -31.38
N ALA A 753 -11.08 55.63 -30.27
CA ALA A 753 -11.02 54.49 -29.35
C ALA A 753 -11.45 53.16 -30.01
N VAL A 754 -12.36 53.17 -30.99
CA VAL A 754 -12.72 51.96 -31.78
C VAL A 754 -11.57 51.53 -32.69
N GLU A 755 -10.84 52.47 -33.29
CA GLU A 755 -9.70 52.17 -34.14
C GLU A 755 -8.52 51.64 -33.31
N ASP A 756 -8.17 52.30 -32.19
CA ASP A 756 -7.20 51.81 -31.19
C ASP A 756 -7.55 50.40 -30.66
N PHE A 757 -8.83 50.11 -30.43
CA PHE A 757 -9.32 48.80 -29.94
C PHE A 757 -9.03 47.68 -30.94
N TRP A 758 -9.20 47.93 -32.23
CA TRP A 758 -8.96 46.92 -33.26
C TRP A 758 -7.47 46.75 -33.56
N ASP A 759 -6.67 47.81 -33.46
CA ASP A 759 -5.22 47.72 -33.58
C ASP A 759 -4.60 46.94 -32.40
N ASP A 760 -5.03 47.17 -31.15
CA ASP A 760 -4.65 46.34 -29.99
C ASP A 760 -5.05 44.85 -30.19
N PHE A 761 -6.21 44.60 -30.81
CA PHE A 761 -6.71 43.24 -31.04
C PHE A 761 -5.88 42.51 -32.10
N ASP A 762 -5.61 43.15 -33.25
CA ASP A 762 -4.81 42.57 -34.32
C ASP A 762 -3.34 42.34 -33.85
N ASP A 763 -2.82 43.20 -32.96
CA ASP A 763 -1.54 42.99 -32.24
C ASP A 763 -1.54 41.76 -31.31
N ILE A 764 -2.65 41.47 -30.62
CA ILE A 764 -2.78 40.25 -29.79
C ILE A 764 -2.82 39.01 -30.68
N VAL A 765 -3.61 39.02 -31.77
CA VAL A 765 -3.67 37.90 -32.71
C VAL A 765 -2.28 37.58 -33.28
N LYS A 766 -1.49 38.63 -33.56
CA LYS A 766 -0.09 38.49 -33.98
C LYS A 766 0.79 37.89 -32.88
N ALA A 767 0.84 38.47 -31.69
CA ALA A 767 1.69 38.00 -30.59
C ALA A 767 1.32 36.57 -30.12
N LYS A 768 0.04 36.21 -30.20
CA LYS A 768 -0.46 34.86 -29.96
C LYS A 768 0.09 33.84 -30.98
N LYS A 769 0.22 34.23 -32.26
CA LYS A 769 0.78 33.37 -33.32
C LYS A 769 2.28 33.22 -33.21
N GLU A 770 2.99 34.28 -32.83
CA GLU A 770 4.42 34.23 -32.50
C GLU A 770 4.67 33.26 -31.31
N GLN A 771 3.74 33.18 -30.36
CA GLN A 771 3.82 32.21 -29.25
C GLN A 771 3.50 30.75 -29.69
N GLU A 772 2.59 30.53 -30.64
CA GLU A 772 2.32 29.19 -31.21
C GLU A 772 3.50 28.64 -32.01
N GLU A 773 4.20 29.50 -32.73
CA GLU A 773 5.44 29.18 -33.44
C GLU A 773 6.52 28.80 -32.41
N SER A 774 6.70 29.59 -31.34
CA SER A 774 7.64 29.27 -30.25
C SER A 774 7.38 27.93 -29.55
N TYR A 775 6.12 27.52 -29.34
CA TYR A 775 5.82 26.18 -28.80
C TYR A 775 5.98 25.07 -29.85
N SER A 776 5.86 25.37 -31.15
CA SER A 776 6.20 24.42 -32.22
C SER A 776 7.68 24.11 -32.22
N ASP A 777 8.50 25.16 -32.24
CA ASP A 777 9.96 25.06 -32.27
C ASP A 777 10.50 24.35 -31.02
N ALA A 778 9.88 24.59 -29.85
CA ALA A 778 10.20 23.87 -28.62
C ALA A 778 9.85 22.37 -28.70
N ALA A 779 8.65 22.02 -29.16
CA ALA A 779 8.25 20.61 -29.31
C ALA A 779 9.07 19.85 -30.38
N GLU A 780 9.59 20.55 -31.39
CA GLU A 780 10.52 19.99 -32.39
C GLU A 780 11.93 19.82 -31.79
N ALA A 781 12.44 20.79 -31.01
CA ALA A 781 13.71 20.64 -30.30
C ALA A 781 13.69 19.56 -29.20
N ASP A 782 12.55 19.38 -28.52
CA ASP A 782 12.37 18.27 -27.59
C ASP A 782 12.33 16.92 -28.34
N GLN A 783 11.81 16.86 -29.58
CA GLN A 783 11.85 15.65 -30.40
C GLN A 783 13.27 15.28 -30.82
N ASP A 784 14.08 16.26 -31.27
CA ASP A 784 15.50 16.04 -31.57
C ASP A 784 16.24 15.51 -30.31
N THR A 785 15.91 16.04 -29.14
CA THR A 785 16.46 15.60 -27.84
C THR A 785 16.02 14.17 -27.48
N ILE A 786 14.77 13.80 -27.74
CA ILE A 786 14.24 12.43 -27.54
C ILE A 786 14.97 11.44 -28.46
N ASP A 787 15.12 11.78 -29.74
CA ASP A 787 15.79 10.95 -30.74
C ASP A 787 17.28 10.74 -30.39
N ASP A 788 18.00 11.78 -29.95
CA ASP A 788 19.39 11.65 -29.45
C ASP A 788 19.47 10.74 -28.21
N ILE A 789 18.53 10.83 -27.27
CA ILE A 789 18.50 9.97 -26.07
C ILE A 789 18.17 8.50 -26.43
N GLU A 790 17.30 8.22 -27.40
CA GLU A 790 17.08 6.84 -27.87
C GLU A 790 18.37 6.24 -28.49
N ASN A 791 19.14 7.04 -29.22
CA ASN A 791 20.43 6.62 -29.78
C ASN A 791 21.48 6.33 -28.69
N ASP A 792 21.54 7.15 -27.64
CA ASP A 792 22.42 6.92 -26.48
C ASP A 792 22.00 5.67 -25.67
N ILE A 793 20.70 5.46 -25.44
CA ILE A 793 20.19 4.23 -24.77
C ILE A 793 20.57 2.99 -25.57
N SER A 794 20.34 3.00 -26.89
CA SER A 794 20.71 1.89 -27.79
C SER A 794 22.23 1.62 -27.77
N THR A 795 23.03 2.69 -27.71
CA THR A 795 24.50 2.60 -27.63
C THR A 795 24.97 2.01 -26.29
N ALA A 796 24.36 2.41 -25.17
CA ALA A 796 24.65 1.87 -23.84
C ALA A 796 24.21 0.40 -23.72
N GLU A 797 23.06 0.02 -24.28
CA GLU A 797 22.59 -1.37 -24.31
C GLU A 797 23.52 -2.28 -25.15
N GLU A 798 24.05 -1.79 -26.28
CA GLU A 798 25.05 -2.54 -27.05
C GLU A 798 26.40 -2.67 -26.31
N GLN A 799 26.82 -1.65 -25.55
CA GLN A 799 28.01 -1.73 -24.69
C GLN A 799 27.80 -2.73 -23.54
N LYS A 800 26.66 -2.67 -22.84
CA LYS A 800 26.27 -3.62 -21.79
C LYS A 800 26.28 -5.07 -22.32
N LYS A 801 25.77 -5.28 -23.54
CA LYS A 801 25.80 -6.60 -24.18
C LYS A 801 27.24 -7.09 -24.45
N LYS A 802 28.11 -6.25 -25.01
CA LYS A 802 29.51 -6.59 -25.28
C LYS A 802 30.28 -6.94 -24.00
N LEU A 803 29.96 -6.28 -22.88
CA LEU A 803 30.50 -6.59 -21.57
C LEU A 803 29.97 -7.92 -21.03
N LYS A 804 28.67 -8.22 -21.12
CA LYS A 804 28.14 -9.55 -20.75
C LYS A 804 28.82 -10.68 -21.52
N GLU A 805 28.92 -10.54 -22.85
CA GLU A 805 29.64 -11.52 -23.67
C GLU A 805 31.14 -11.63 -23.28
N GLN A 806 31.76 -10.60 -22.68
CA GLN A 806 33.12 -10.66 -22.17
C GLN A 806 33.19 -11.37 -20.81
N GLN A 807 32.28 -11.06 -19.89
CA GLN A 807 32.15 -11.71 -18.59
C GLN A 807 31.97 -13.23 -18.77
N ASP A 808 31.06 -13.65 -19.66
CA ASP A 808 30.85 -15.07 -20.04
C ASP A 808 32.15 -15.76 -20.50
N ARG A 809 32.99 -15.04 -21.26
CA ARG A 809 34.28 -15.56 -21.76
C ARG A 809 35.34 -15.65 -20.66
N GLU A 810 35.33 -14.74 -19.71
CA GLU A 810 36.29 -14.68 -18.60
C GLU A 810 35.98 -15.75 -17.54
N TYR A 811 34.69 -15.97 -17.22
CA TYR A 811 34.25 -17.12 -16.43
C TYR A 811 34.55 -18.46 -17.11
N ALA A 812 34.26 -18.59 -18.41
CA ALA A 812 34.61 -19.80 -19.18
C ALA A 812 36.13 -20.02 -19.32
N GLU A 813 36.97 -19.01 -19.07
CA GLU A 813 38.42 -19.19 -18.91
C GLU A 813 38.77 -19.72 -17.51
N ALA A 814 38.20 -19.13 -16.45
CA ALA A 814 38.39 -19.57 -15.07
C ALA A 814 38.00 -21.06 -14.87
N GLU A 815 36.80 -21.43 -15.34
CA GLU A 815 36.27 -22.79 -15.27
C GLU A 815 37.17 -23.80 -16.00
N ARG A 816 37.71 -23.44 -17.17
CA ARG A 816 38.69 -24.27 -17.90
C ARG A 816 40.01 -24.42 -17.16
N LEU A 817 40.48 -23.36 -16.51
CA LEU A 817 41.72 -23.39 -15.72
C LEU A 817 41.57 -24.28 -14.48
N ARG A 818 40.41 -24.23 -13.80
CA ARG A 818 40.09 -25.11 -12.67
C ARG A 818 39.90 -26.57 -13.11
N LYS A 819 39.09 -26.85 -14.14
CA LYS A 819 38.92 -28.21 -14.69
C LYS A 819 40.26 -28.85 -15.09
N LYS A 820 41.20 -28.06 -15.63
CA LYS A 820 42.57 -28.53 -15.91
C LYS A 820 43.38 -28.81 -14.63
N ARG A 821 43.31 -27.96 -13.60
CA ARG A 821 43.98 -28.17 -12.30
C ARG A 821 43.44 -29.42 -11.58
N ALA A 822 42.13 -29.61 -11.58
CA ALA A 822 41.46 -30.80 -11.04
C ALA A 822 41.86 -32.08 -11.80
N GLN A 823 41.92 -32.02 -13.14
CA GLN A 823 42.37 -33.15 -13.95
C GLN A 823 43.84 -33.51 -13.69
N GLU A 824 44.73 -32.53 -13.53
CA GLU A 824 46.14 -32.77 -13.16
C GLU A 824 46.28 -33.44 -11.77
N LEU A 825 45.37 -33.14 -10.85
CA LEU A 825 45.31 -33.75 -9.52
C LEU A 825 44.79 -35.19 -9.56
N GLU A 826 43.70 -35.45 -10.28
CA GLU A 826 43.14 -36.81 -10.40
C GLU A 826 44.09 -37.75 -11.17
N ASP A 827 44.85 -37.23 -12.15
CA ASP A 827 45.96 -37.94 -12.79
C ASP A 827 47.06 -38.32 -11.78
N ALA A 828 47.38 -37.45 -10.82
CA ALA A 828 48.38 -37.71 -9.78
C ALA A 828 47.88 -38.73 -8.74
N ARG A 829 46.63 -38.58 -8.28
CA ARG A 829 45.94 -39.54 -7.40
C ARG A 829 45.90 -40.92 -8.06
N GLN A 830 45.54 -41.01 -9.35
CA GLN A 830 45.49 -42.28 -10.09
C GLN A 830 46.87 -42.95 -10.18
N ARG A 831 47.93 -42.21 -10.53
CA ARG A 831 49.31 -42.75 -10.58
C ARG A 831 49.75 -43.34 -9.23
N LYS A 832 49.29 -42.74 -8.12
CA LYS A 832 49.54 -43.23 -6.76
C LYS A 832 48.75 -44.49 -6.43
N ARG A 833 47.45 -44.54 -6.75
CA ARG A 833 46.60 -45.74 -6.64
C ARG A 833 47.20 -46.92 -7.43
N ASP A 834 47.69 -46.67 -8.65
CA ASP A 834 48.36 -47.67 -9.47
C ASP A 834 49.71 -48.13 -8.90
N ALA A 835 50.43 -47.28 -8.17
CA ALA A 835 51.68 -47.66 -7.50
C ALA A 835 51.42 -48.56 -6.28
N GLU A 836 50.43 -48.21 -5.45
CA GLU A 836 50.02 -49.03 -4.31
C GLU A 836 49.45 -50.39 -4.73
N ALA A 837 48.64 -50.43 -5.80
CA ALA A 837 48.10 -51.68 -6.33
C ALA A 837 49.23 -52.67 -6.70
N ARG A 838 50.29 -52.19 -7.37
CA ARG A 838 51.47 -52.98 -7.71
C ARG A 838 52.24 -53.45 -6.47
N ALA A 839 52.42 -52.59 -5.46
CA ALA A 839 53.06 -52.98 -4.20
C ALA A 839 52.26 -54.08 -3.47
N ARG A 840 50.92 -53.98 -3.43
CA ARG A 840 50.04 -54.99 -2.82
C ARG A 840 50.01 -56.31 -3.60
N GLU A 841 50.21 -56.31 -4.92
CA GLU A 841 50.43 -57.54 -5.69
C GLU A 841 51.79 -58.19 -5.40
N GLU A 842 52.84 -57.39 -5.24
CA GLU A 842 54.19 -57.86 -4.93
C GLU A 842 54.28 -58.43 -3.50
N GLU A 843 53.59 -57.82 -2.53
CA GLU A 843 53.42 -58.37 -1.18
C GLU A 843 52.68 -59.72 -1.20
N LYS A 844 51.57 -59.83 -1.94
CA LYS A 844 50.81 -61.08 -2.10
C LYS A 844 51.63 -62.21 -2.74
N ARG A 845 52.65 -61.91 -3.54
CA ARG A 845 53.60 -62.92 -4.10
C ARG A 845 54.62 -63.41 -3.07
N ASN A 846 54.82 -62.69 -1.98
CA ASN A 846 55.83 -63.00 -0.95
C ASN A 846 55.25 -63.66 0.32
N GLN A 847 53.92 -63.76 0.44
CA GLN A 847 53.28 -64.47 1.57
C GLN A 847 53.25 -66.00 1.31
N PRO A 848 53.65 -66.84 2.29
CA PRO A 848 53.61 -68.30 2.15
C PRO A 848 52.16 -68.82 2.20
N THR A 849 51.79 -69.67 1.24
CA THR A 849 50.43 -70.21 1.10
C THR A 849 49.99 -70.98 2.36
N PRO A 850 48.88 -70.60 3.03
CA PRO A 850 48.35 -71.36 4.15
C PRO A 850 47.90 -72.76 3.72
N ALA A 851 48.08 -73.75 4.61
CA ALA A 851 47.48 -75.07 4.42
C ALA A 851 45.94 -74.98 4.54
N PRO A 852 45.17 -75.76 3.75
CA PRO A 852 43.72 -75.71 3.81
C PRO A 852 43.20 -76.23 5.16
N ILE A 853 42.60 -75.33 5.93
CA ILE A 853 41.77 -75.67 7.09
C ILE A 853 40.41 -76.12 6.54
N LEU A 854 39.87 -77.24 7.02
CA LEU A 854 38.47 -77.56 6.83
C LEU A 854 37.65 -76.79 7.88
N ASP A 855 36.59 -76.13 7.45
CA ASP A 855 35.62 -75.54 8.36
C ASP A 855 34.94 -76.61 9.21
N ASP A 856 34.72 -76.32 10.50
CA ASP A 856 33.99 -77.19 11.42
C ASP A 856 32.52 -77.37 10.97
N PRO A 857 31.89 -78.52 11.25
CA PRO A 857 30.55 -78.82 10.75
C PRO A 857 29.49 -77.90 11.35
N ILE A 858 28.85 -77.10 10.48
CA ILE A 858 27.75 -76.18 10.80
C ILE A 858 26.60 -76.93 11.49
N ASP A 859 26.14 -76.42 12.63
CA ASP A 859 25.02 -76.99 13.39
C ASP A 859 23.68 -76.76 12.63
N PRO A 860 22.94 -77.82 12.27
CA PRO A 860 21.68 -77.69 11.54
C PRO A 860 20.50 -77.17 12.39
N SER A 861 20.69 -76.93 13.69
CA SER A 861 19.65 -76.41 14.60
C SER A 861 19.50 -74.89 14.59
N ASP A 862 20.45 -74.13 14.03
CA ASP A 862 20.35 -72.66 13.94
C ASP A 862 19.18 -72.25 13.02
N ASP A 863 18.14 -71.63 13.59
CA ASP A 863 16.97 -71.11 12.86
C ASP A 863 17.20 -69.71 12.27
N GLN A 864 18.17 -68.95 12.79
CA GLN A 864 18.57 -67.65 12.24
C GLN A 864 19.27 -67.83 10.89
N LEU A 865 20.09 -68.88 10.76
CA LEU A 865 20.73 -69.30 9.52
C LEU A 865 19.71 -69.81 8.47
N LYS A 866 18.66 -70.52 8.90
CA LYS A 866 17.52 -70.90 8.02
C LYS A 866 16.77 -69.67 7.52
N PHE A 867 16.55 -68.67 8.38
CA PHE A 867 15.87 -67.43 8.02
C PHE A 867 16.69 -66.61 7.00
N GLN A 868 18.00 -66.45 7.22
CA GLN A 868 18.87 -65.78 6.24
C GLN A 868 18.95 -66.54 4.91
N ALA A 869 19.05 -67.87 4.92
CA ALA A 869 19.05 -68.68 3.69
C ALA A 869 17.75 -68.51 2.89
N GLN A 870 16.59 -68.49 3.55
CA GLN A 870 15.30 -68.23 2.90
C GLN A 870 15.21 -66.81 2.31
N ILE A 871 15.69 -65.79 3.04
CA ILE A 871 15.78 -64.41 2.52
C ILE A 871 16.70 -64.34 1.30
N PHE A 872 17.84 -65.04 1.31
CA PHE A 872 18.78 -65.03 0.18
C PHE A 872 18.19 -65.71 -1.07
N ILE A 873 17.45 -66.81 -0.89
CA ILE A 873 16.71 -67.48 -1.95
C ILE A 873 15.60 -66.56 -2.50
N PHE A 874 14.84 -65.87 -1.64
CA PHE A 874 13.80 -64.92 -2.08
C PHE A 874 14.39 -63.72 -2.83
N LYS A 875 15.46 -63.09 -2.31
CA LYS A 875 16.15 -61.98 -2.99
C LYS A 875 16.71 -62.39 -4.35
N ARG A 876 17.22 -63.63 -4.47
CA ARG A 876 17.70 -64.18 -5.74
C ARG A 876 16.56 -64.43 -6.73
N LEU A 877 15.51 -65.15 -6.31
CA LEU A 877 14.34 -65.41 -7.16
C LEU A 877 13.67 -64.10 -7.62
N TYR A 878 13.59 -63.09 -6.77
CA TYR A 878 13.04 -61.77 -7.12
C TYR A 878 13.94 -61.02 -8.12
N ARG A 879 15.26 -61.08 -7.96
CA ARG A 879 16.23 -60.49 -8.90
C ARG A 879 16.18 -61.18 -10.27
N ASP A 880 16.18 -62.50 -10.28
CA ASP A 880 16.16 -63.30 -11.51
C ASP A 880 14.82 -63.07 -12.26
N TYR A 881 13.69 -62.99 -11.54
CA TYR A 881 12.38 -62.65 -12.11
C TYR A 881 12.28 -61.19 -12.62
N LEU A 882 12.98 -60.24 -11.99
CA LEU A 882 13.09 -58.85 -12.49
C LEU A 882 13.89 -58.78 -13.80
N ILE A 883 14.91 -59.62 -13.96
CA ILE A 883 15.72 -59.72 -15.18
C ILE A 883 14.90 -60.35 -16.33
N ASP A 884 14.13 -61.41 -16.06
CA ASP A 884 13.35 -62.12 -17.07
C ASP A 884 12.11 -61.35 -17.58
N TYR A 885 11.46 -60.54 -16.73
CA TYR A 885 10.17 -59.89 -17.06
C TYR A 885 10.18 -58.36 -17.07
N GLY A 886 11.21 -57.72 -16.54
CA GLY A 886 11.36 -56.26 -16.50
C GLY A 886 10.43 -55.52 -15.52
N PRO A 887 10.72 -54.25 -15.21
CA PRO A 887 10.03 -53.47 -14.18
C PRO A 887 8.60 -53.05 -14.57
N CYS A 888 8.30 -52.96 -15.87
CA CYS A 888 7.00 -52.46 -16.36
C CYS A 888 5.90 -53.53 -16.45
N HIS A 889 6.22 -54.81 -16.19
CA HIS A 889 5.25 -55.90 -16.32
C HIS A 889 4.24 -55.92 -15.16
N CYS A 890 2.94 -56.08 -15.49
CA CYS A 890 1.85 -55.85 -14.54
C CYS A 890 1.87 -56.76 -13.31
N LYS A 891 2.36 -58.01 -13.43
CA LYS A 891 2.54 -58.91 -12.28
C LYS A 891 3.63 -58.44 -11.31
N THR A 892 4.68 -57.81 -11.82
CA THR A 892 5.80 -57.28 -11.02
C THR A 892 5.32 -56.13 -10.12
N LYS A 893 4.49 -55.22 -10.66
CA LYS A 893 3.85 -54.16 -9.86
C LYS A 893 2.94 -54.72 -8.76
N ALA A 894 2.20 -55.80 -9.01
CA ALA A 894 1.35 -56.43 -7.99
C ALA A 894 2.15 -57.01 -6.80
N MET A 895 3.32 -57.61 -7.06
CA MET A 895 4.21 -58.09 -5.99
C MET A 895 4.89 -56.94 -5.24
N ALA A 896 5.30 -55.87 -5.92
CA ALA A 896 5.85 -54.69 -5.26
C ALA A 896 4.83 -54.02 -4.31
N PHE A 897 3.55 -53.95 -4.71
CA PHE A 897 2.48 -53.36 -3.90
C PHE A 897 2.22 -54.17 -2.61
N ALA A 898 2.29 -55.50 -2.67
CA ALA A 898 2.14 -56.38 -1.51
C ALA A 898 3.34 -56.29 -0.52
N ASN A 899 4.50 -55.82 -0.98
CA ASN A 899 5.72 -55.71 -0.17
C ASN A 899 5.88 -54.33 0.50
N ASN A 900 4.93 -53.39 0.30
CA ASN A 900 4.95 -52.04 0.86
C ASN A 900 3.85 -51.81 1.92
N THR A 901 3.12 -52.84 2.34
CA THR A 901 2.16 -52.78 3.46
C THR A 901 2.80 -53.26 4.76
N ASN A 902 3.72 -52.46 5.31
CA ASN A 902 4.49 -52.84 6.49
C ASN A 902 3.80 -52.44 7.81
N SER A 903 2.62 -53.02 8.08
CA SER A 903 1.98 -52.95 9.40
C SER A 903 1.04 -54.13 9.65
N ILE A 904 0.81 -54.45 10.95
CA ILE A 904 -0.14 -55.46 11.46
C ILE A 904 0.16 -56.92 11.03
N VAL A 905 1.19 -57.52 11.64
CA VAL A 905 1.27 -58.99 11.83
C VAL A 905 1.74 -59.30 13.25
N THR A 906 0.79 -59.53 14.17
CA THR A 906 1.11 -60.01 15.53
C THR A 906 0.07 -60.95 16.16
N ASP A 907 -1.16 -61.08 15.64
CA ASP A 907 -2.19 -61.92 16.28
C ASP A 907 -3.21 -62.55 15.29
N LEU A 908 -2.75 -63.36 14.32
CA LEU A 908 -3.67 -64.25 13.57
C LEU A 908 -3.02 -65.50 12.92
N ILE A 909 -2.21 -66.27 13.66
CA ILE A 909 -1.85 -67.64 13.25
C ILE A 909 -2.28 -68.63 14.34
N GLY A 910 -3.57 -68.98 14.34
CA GLY A 910 -4.20 -69.72 15.43
C GLY A 910 -5.47 -70.48 15.04
N ARG A 911 -5.38 -71.42 14.08
CA ARG A 911 -6.50 -72.19 13.47
C ARG A 911 -7.33 -71.29 12.51
N ILE A 912 -8.19 -71.74 11.60
CA ILE A 912 -8.80 -73.06 11.28
C ILE A 912 -8.66 -73.32 9.76
N GLY A 913 -8.74 -74.57 9.28
CA GLY A 913 -8.73 -74.92 7.84
C GLY A 913 -10.12 -75.23 7.25
N VAL A 914 -10.14 -75.66 5.97
CA VAL A 914 -11.35 -75.90 5.12
C VAL A 914 -12.05 -74.60 4.67
N GLY A 915 -12.49 -74.42 3.41
CA GLY A 915 -12.28 -75.22 2.20
C GLY A 915 -13.40 -75.03 1.14
N VAL A 916 -13.02 -75.08 -0.15
CA VAL A 916 -13.87 -75.30 -1.35
C VAL A 916 -15.10 -74.40 -1.58
N ALA A 917 -15.06 -73.57 -2.63
CA ALA A 917 -16.18 -73.34 -3.57
C ALA A 917 -15.71 -72.66 -4.87
N PHE A 918 -16.52 -72.71 -5.93
CA PHE A 918 -16.26 -72.14 -7.27
C PHE A 918 -17.49 -71.38 -7.78
N ALA A 919 -17.26 -70.52 -8.78
CA ALA A 919 -18.23 -70.02 -9.77
C ALA A 919 -19.18 -68.86 -9.35
N PRO A 920 -19.76 -68.11 -10.34
CA PRO A 920 -20.21 -66.71 -10.16
C PRO A 920 -21.68 -66.46 -10.57
N LEU A 921 -22.13 -65.19 -10.59
CA LEU A 921 -23.04 -64.66 -11.62
C LEU A 921 -23.18 -63.12 -11.59
N GLU A 922 -23.85 -62.57 -12.61
CA GLU A 922 -24.01 -61.14 -12.94
C GLU A 922 -25.36 -60.58 -12.45
N ALA A 923 -25.44 -59.25 -12.20
CA ALA A 923 -26.71 -58.52 -12.15
C ALA A 923 -26.55 -57.00 -12.45
N PHE A 924 -27.12 -56.55 -13.56
CA PHE A 924 -27.38 -55.14 -13.95
C PHE A 924 -28.79 -54.68 -13.42
N PRO A 925 -29.27 -53.41 -13.53
CA PRO A 925 -29.02 -52.38 -14.57
C PRO A 925 -28.90 -50.89 -14.10
N GLY A 926 -28.70 -49.93 -15.02
CA GLY A 926 -28.45 -48.51 -14.65
C GLY A 926 -28.78 -47.33 -15.61
N VAL A 927 -28.57 -47.40 -16.95
CA VAL A 927 -28.84 -46.28 -17.94
C VAL A 927 -27.85 -45.08 -17.79
N SER A 928 -27.43 -44.29 -18.80
CA SER A 928 -27.79 -44.12 -20.23
C SER A 928 -26.57 -44.11 -21.19
N LEU A 929 -26.83 -44.15 -22.52
CA LEU A 929 -25.83 -44.26 -23.59
C LEU A 929 -26.09 -43.22 -24.71
N ALA A 930 -25.27 -42.17 -24.82
CA ALA A 930 -25.28 -41.24 -25.96
C ALA A 930 -23.95 -40.47 -26.11
N GLY A 931 -23.07 -40.92 -27.02
CA GLY A 931 -21.72 -40.34 -27.24
C GLY A 931 -20.63 -41.40 -27.31
N ARG A 932 -20.73 -42.44 -28.17
CA ARG A 932 -20.38 -42.36 -29.62
C ARG A 932 -19.04 -41.64 -29.82
N LEU A 933 -17.95 -42.38 -30.06
CA LEU A 933 -17.51 -42.82 -31.40
C LEU A 933 -17.31 -41.61 -32.34
N GLY A 934 -16.12 -41.33 -32.87
CA GLY A 934 -14.85 -42.07 -32.87
C GLY A 934 -13.87 -41.38 -33.83
N ILE A 935 -13.16 -42.15 -34.69
CA ILE A 935 -12.11 -41.69 -35.64
C ILE A 935 -10.79 -41.36 -34.91
N GLY A 936 -9.61 -41.70 -35.42
CA GLY A 936 -9.28 -42.54 -36.58
C GLY A 936 -7.79 -42.42 -36.93
N ALA A 937 -7.15 -43.52 -37.32
CA ALA A 937 -5.71 -43.57 -37.56
C ALA A 937 -5.34 -43.46 -39.06
N VAL A 938 -4.02 -43.45 -39.31
CA VAL A 938 -3.29 -43.90 -40.54
C VAL A 938 -2.66 -42.81 -41.44
N LYS A 939 -1.33 -42.96 -41.62
CA LYS A 939 -0.43 -42.52 -42.74
C LYS A 939 0.14 -41.07 -42.75
N ALA A 940 1.39 -40.84 -43.20
CA ALA A 940 2.42 -41.77 -43.72
C ALA A 940 3.88 -41.28 -43.58
N LEU A 941 4.77 -42.25 -43.35
CA LEU A 941 6.12 -42.43 -43.96
C LEU A 941 7.13 -41.27 -43.92
N ALA A 942 8.07 -41.39 -42.98
CA ALA A 942 9.48 -41.63 -43.31
C ALA A 942 9.94 -42.89 -42.56
#